data_AF-A0A923Y8R7-F1
#
_entry.id   AF-A0A923Y8R7-F1
#
_cell.length_a   1.000
_cell.length_b   1.000
_cell.length_c   1.000
_cell.angle_alpha   90.00
_cell.angle_beta   90.00
_cell.angle_gamma   90.00
#
_symmetry.space_group_name_H-M   'P 1'
#
loop_
_entity.id
_entity.type
_entity.pdbx_description
1 polymer ?
#
loop_
_entity_poly.entity_id
_entity_poly.type
_entity_poly.pdbx_seq_one_letter_code
_entity_poly.pdbx_strand_id
1 'polypeptide(L)'
;MHLFLFFAGVTIAVSQVSGTINTYTKVTAVDYLCNFITVTSSTGFAAGDKVLLIQMQGATINQTNSVAYGDITTIGDAGNYEFAIIDHFVANNVYFSKTLLRTYTVSGAVQMISVPQYADISVDSELTPKPWDGTSGGVIVLESSGMVTLNANINVSEKGFRGGDKSTTGGSCTSSGNSIYTYSYPNINAGQKGEGLTAYVLGQESGRAKQANGGGGGNSHNTGGGGGGNFGAGGRGGDKKTTGCGIAQSPFGYGAVGLSTTYYSNAINRIFMGGGGGGGQQNNGLSYNAGGGGGIIIIKASTLNTNGFSVKSNGGSVASDYNSSSPGTTDNGDGNSGGGAGGTILLDISTYIGTTTLEAAGGKGGNTGYLDFDYGPGGGGGGGVLWSSSPVGASLSANVSAGTAGISGTGRPDASHLYGSGTAWGATNGTAGNILNSLSVPQSTSTSSCALPVELLSFQAKATGKYIVQVTWSTATELNNAFFSLEKSTDGIHFSAVAHVAGQEYSHQLTPYIFTEEVSAYALLYYRLWQTDIDGHTVDLGIRKVYPELGKTAVLSVYPNPCKEELLIPLLSSQKEHVQHLVFVNSIGEMLEADWEETETILSIDTSALPPGLYSLIINNQDHNQIIKVLKEQ
;
A
#
# COMPACT_ATOMS: atom_id res chain seq x y z
N MET A 1 53.20 7.93 -44.61
CA MET A 1 52.90 7.55 -43.21
C MET A 1 51.39 7.54 -43.08
N HIS A 2 50.75 6.37 -43.17
CA HIS A 2 49.29 6.24 -43.10
C HIS A 2 48.87 6.25 -41.63
N LEU A 3 48.14 7.29 -41.22
CA LEU A 3 47.59 7.44 -39.88
C LEU A 3 46.34 6.56 -39.78
N PHE A 4 46.47 5.39 -39.16
CA PHE A 4 45.33 4.57 -38.77
C PHE A 4 44.63 5.22 -37.57
N LEU A 5 43.43 5.78 -37.79
CA LEU A 5 42.50 6.06 -36.70
C LEU A 5 41.97 4.73 -36.17
N PHE A 6 42.33 4.37 -34.93
CA PHE A 6 41.64 3.34 -34.18
C PHE A 6 40.28 3.88 -33.73
N PHE A 7 39.20 3.41 -34.36
CA PHE A 7 37.88 3.48 -33.76
C PHE A 7 37.84 2.48 -32.59
N ALA A 8 37.89 2.98 -31.36
CA ALA A 8 37.50 2.19 -30.20
C ALA A 8 35.98 1.99 -30.27
N GLY A 9 35.55 0.80 -30.71
CA GLY A 9 34.14 0.42 -30.65
C GLY A 9 33.71 0.39 -29.19
N VAL A 10 32.81 1.29 -28.81
CA VAL A 10 32.09 1.20 -27.53
C VAL A 10 31.15 0.00 -27.65
N THR A 11 31.52 -1.13 -27.06
CA THR A 11 30.58 -2.24 -26.87
C THR A 11 29.58 -1.81 -25.80
N ILE A 12 28.34 -1.52 -26.21
CA ILE A 12 27.23 -1.38 -25.27
C ILE A 12 27.03 -2.76 -24.63
N ALA A 13 27.33 -2.88 -23.35
CA ALA A 13 27.16 -4.14 -22.63
C ALA A 13 25.67 -4.47 -22.52
N VAL A 14 25.28 -5.65 -23.00
CA VAL A 14 23.92 -6.18 -22.83
C VAL A 14 23.70 -6.48 -21.35
N SER A 15 22.61 -5.98 -20.77
CA SER A 15 22.27 -6.26 -19.38
C SER A 15 21.71 -7.68 -19.25
N GLN A 16 22.22 -8.47 -18.30
CA GLN A 16 21.73 -9.82 -18.04
C GLN A 16 20.79 -9.82 -16.85
N VAL A 17 19.64 -10.48 -16.98
CA VAL A 17 18.64 -10.59 -15.90
C VAL A 17 18.21 -12.02 -15.65
N SER A 18 17.80 -12.28 -14.40
CA SER A 18 17.37 -13.57 -13.90
C SER A 18 16.38 -13.41 -12.74
N GLY A 19 15.49 -14.39 -12.55
CA GLY A 19 14.60 -14.45 -11.38
C GLY A 19 13.57 -13.32 -11.31
N THR A 20 13.43 -12.73 -10.12
CA THR A 20 12.49 -11.62 -9.88
C THR A 20 13.21 -10.28 -10.06
N ILE A 21 12.76 -9.49 -11.03
CA ILE A 21 13.37 -8.20 -11.41
C ILE A 21 12.61 -6.98 -10.89
N ASN A 22 11.37 -7.19 -10.40
CA ASN A 22 10.51 -6.12 -9.90
C ASN A 22 10.45 -6.13 -8.37
N THR A 23 10.39 -4.94 -7.79
CA THR A 23 10.06 -4.68 -6.39
C THR A 23 8.59 -4.27 -6.29
N TYR A 24 7.89 -4.72 -5.25
CA TYR A 24 6.46 -4.47 -5.06
C TYR A 24 6.23 -3.82 -3.70
N THR A 25 5.36 -2.83 -3.64
CA THR A 25 4.90 -2.25 -2.37
C THR A 25 3.41 -1.95 -2.41
N LYS A 26 2.72 -2.16 -1.28
CA LYS A 26 1.29 -1.88 -1.16
C LYS A 26 1.09 -0.37 -1.03
N VAL A 27 0.09 0.15 -1.74
CA VAL A 27 -0.37 1.53 -1.60
C VAL A 27 -1.43 1.59 -0.50
N THR A 28 -1.30 2.53 0.42
CA THR A 28 -2.19 2.71 1.57
C THR A 28 -3.01 3.98 1.51
N ALA A 29 -2.57 5.00 0.76
CA ALA A 29 -3.31 6.22 0.48
C ALA A 29 -2.94 6.76 -0.90
N VAL A 30 -3.85 7.54 -1.50
CA VAL A 30 -3.63 8.28 -2.76
C VAL A 30 -4.15 9.69 -2.55
N ASP A 31 -3.32 10.67 -2.86
CA ASP A 31 -3.68 12.08 -2.88
C ASP A 31 -3.59 12.59 -4.33
N TYR A 32 -4.75 12.93 -4.90
CA TYR A 32 -4.84 13.44 -6.27
C TYR A 32 -4.60 14.94 -6.37
N LEU A 33 -4.74 15.68 -5.26
CA LEU A 33 -4.48 17.12 -5.23
C LEU A 33 -2.97 17.34 -5.26
N CYS A 34 -2.25 16.60 -4.44
CA CYS A 34 -0.81 16.65 -4.31
C CYS A 34 -0.02 15.59 -5.07
N ASN A 35 -0.73 14.77 -5.84
CA ASN A 35 -0.18 13.82 -6.79
C ASN A 35 0.88 12.89 -6.18
N PHE A 36 0.54 12.31 -5.02
CA PHE A 36 1.39 11.35 -4.35
C PHE A 36 0.58 10.15 -3.87
N ILE A 37 1.30 9.07 -3.61
CA ILE A 37 0.76 7.93 -2.89
C ILE A 37 1.52 7.71 -1.59
N THR A 38 0.87 7.13 -0.60
CA THR A 38 1.56 6.57 0.57
C THR A 38 1.73 5.07 0.37
N VAL A 39 2.94 4.57 0.62
CA VAL A 39 3.26 3.13 0.51
C VAL A 39 3.63 2.52 1.85
N THR A 40 3.52 1.19 1.98
CA THR A 40 3.97 0.49 3.18
C THR A 40 5.48 0.55 3.39
N SER A 41 6.24 0.61 2.30
CA SER A 41 7.71 0.73 2.30
C SER A 41 8.18 1.32 0.97
N SER A 42 9.12 2.27 1.03
CA SER A 42 9.82 2.84 -0.13
C SER A 42 11.14 2.13 -0.44
N THR A 43 11.53 1.11 0.33
CA THR A 43 12.77 0.36 0.09
C THR A 43 12.78 -0.27 -1.31
N GLY A 44 13.87 -0.05 -2.04
CA GLY A 44 14.04 -0.58 -3.40
C GLY A 44 13.48 0.32 -4.51
N PHE A 45 13.13 1.56 -4.18
CA PHE A 45 12.75 2.62 -5.11
C PHE A 45 13.61 3.87 -4.88
N ALA A 46 13.85 4.65 -5.94
CA ALA A 46 14.60 5.89 -5.93
C ALA A 46 13.91 6.99 -6.75
N ALA A 47 14.28 8.24 -6.48
CA ALA A 47 13.84 9.38 -7.29
C ALA A 47 14.33 9.20 -8.74
N GLY A 48 13.46 9.51 -9.71
CA GLY A 48 13.69 9.27 -11.13
C GLY A 48 13.27 7.88 -11.63
N ASP A 49 12.97 6.92 -10.73
CA ASP A 49 12.54 5.59 -11.15
C ASP A 49 11.18 5.64 -11.87
N LYS A 50 11.07 4.87 -12.96
CA LYS A 50 9.78 4.54 -13.55
C LYS A 50 9.11 3.44 -12.72
N VAL A 51 7.82 3.61 -12.47
CA VAL A 51 6.99 2.64 -11.74
C VAL A 51 5.68 2.39 -12.47
N LEU A 52 5.08 1.23 -12.19
CA LEU A 52 3.73 0.87 -12.57
C LEU A 52 2.84 0.95 -11.34
N LEU A 53 1.77 1.76 -11.42
CA LEU A 53 0.67 1.72 -10.48
C LEU A 53 -0.45 0.86 -11.06
N ILE A 54 -0.93 -0.12 -10.29
CA ILE A 54 -1.98 -1.03 -10.75
C ILE A 54 -2.91 -1.42 -9.59
N GLN A 55 -4.21 -1.46 -9.89
CA GLN A 55 -5.25 -1.89 -8.96
C GLN A 55 -5.77 -3.28 -9.32
N MET A 56 -5.65 -4.24 -8.39
CA MET A 56 -5.95 -5.64 -8.70
C MET A 56 -7.43 -5.96 -8.50
N GLN A 57 -8.09 -5.39 -7.49
CA GLN A 57 -9.48 -5.65 -7.10
C GLN A 57 -10.30 -4.34 -7.00
N GLY A 58 -11.59 -4.44 -6.68
CA GLY A 58 -12.47 -3.28 -6.49
C GLY A 58 -13.79 -3.35 -7.27
N ALA A 59 -14.06 -4.47 -7.93
CA ALA A 59 -15.36 -4.71 -8.53
C ALA A 59 -16.44 -4.91 -7.45
N THR A 60 -17.63 -4.37 -7.70
CA THR A 60 -18.81 -4.66 -6.89
C THR A 60 -19.61 -5.78 -7.55
N ILE A 61 -20.02 -6.75 -6.76
CA ILE A 61 -20.78 -7.93 -7.23
C ILE A 61 -22.18 -7.98 -6.63
N ASN A 62 -23.08 -8.71 -7.27
CA ASN A 62 -24.33 -9.12 -6.66
C ASN A 62 -24.03 -10.09 -5.51
N GLN A 63 -24.53 -9.78 -4.30
CA GLN A 63 -24.32 -10.59 -3.08
C GLN A 63 -25.58 -11.34 -2.63
N THR A 64 -26.64 -11.33 -3.44
CA THR A 64 -27.87 -12.09 -3.16
C THR A 64 -27.60 -13.57 -3.34
N ASN A 65 -27.91 -14.39 -2.33
CA ASN A 65 -27.79 -15.85 -2.37
C ASN A 65 -28.65 -16.47 -3.48
N SER A 66 -28.13 -16.50 -4.71
CA SER A 66 -28.82 -16.83 -5.94
C SER A 66 -27.81 -17.19 -7.04
N VAL A 67 -28.29 -17.63 -8.21
CA VAL A 67 -27.44 -17.87 -9.40
C VAL A 67 -26.65 -16.62 -9.84
N ALA A 68 -27.20 -15.44 -9.55
CA ALA A 68 -26.61 -14.16 -9.91
C ALA A 68 -25.52 -13.71 -8.94
N TYR A 69 -25.33 -14.41 -7.80
CA TYR A 69 -24.24 -14.11 -6.89
C TYR A 69 -22.91 -14.10 -7.65
N GLY A 70 -22.09 -13.08 -7.37
CA GLY A 70 -20.80 -12.90 -8.00
C GLY A 70 -20.84 -12.25 -9.38
N ASP A 71 -22.01 -11.96 -9.96
CA ASP A 71 -22.10 -11.15 -11.18
C ASP A 71 -21.58 -9.74 -10.92
N ILE A 72 -20.72 -9.24 -11.80
CA ILE A 72 -20.16 -7.88 -11.70
C ILE A 72 -21.28 -6.88 -12.01
N THR A 73 -21.56 -6.00 -11.05
CA THR A 73 -22.54 -4.90 -11.21
C THR A 73 -21.85 -3.60 -11.62
N THR A 74 -20.66 -3.35 -11.06
CA THR A 74 -19.72 -2.33 -11.53
C THR A 74 -18.30 -2.83 -11.35
N ILE A 75 -17.45 -2.52 -12.33
CA ILE A 75 -16.03 -2.90 -12.30
C ILE A 75 -15.21 -2.02 -11.34
N GLY A 76 -15.77 -0.91 -10.83
CA GLY A 76 -15.06 0.02 -9.94
C GLY A 76 -13.77 0.54 -10.58
N ASP A 77 -12.68 0.61 -9.83
CA ASP A 77 -11.33 0.91 -10.34
C ASP A 77 -10.49 -0.35 -10.61
N ALA A 78 -11.07 -1.55 -10.51
CA ALA A 78 -10.35 -2.80 -10.74
C ALA A 78 -9.75 -2.83 -12.15
N GLY A 79 -8.47 -3.20 -12.25
CA GLY A 79 -7.71 -3.28 -13.49
C GLY A 79 -7.25 -1.93 -14.05
N ASN A 80 -7.47 -0.82 -13.35
CA ASN A 80 -6.80 0.45 -13.69
C ASN A 80 -5.29 0.29 -13.50
N TYR A 81 -4.54 0.83 -14.46
CA TYR A 81 -3.08 0.85 -14.43
C TYR A 81 -2.53 2.07 -15.17
N GLU A 82 -1.35 2.55 -14.76
CA GLU A 82 -0.57 3.56 -15.47
C GLU A 82 0.91 3.52 -15.09
N PHE A 83 1.75 4.07 -15.97
CA PHE A 83 3.16 4.30 -15.68
C PHE A 83 3.37 5.70 -15.11
N ALA A 84 4.15 5.82 -14.05
CA ALA A 84 4.53 7.08 -13.43
C ALA A 84 6.06 7.14 -13.22
N ILE A 85 6.59 8.34 -13.02
CA ILE A 85 8.00 8.57 -12.67
C ILE A 85 8.04 9.21 -11.29
N ILE A 86 8.76 8.58 -10.38
CA ILE A 86 8.97 9.10 -9.03
C ILE A 86 9.78 10.39 -9.14
N ASP A 87 9.25 11.46 -8.56
CA ASP A 87 9.94 12.75 -8.46
C ASP A 87 10.84 12.75 -7.21
N HIS A 88 10.24 12.55 -6.04
CA HIS A 88 10.94 12.44 -4.77
C HIS A 88 10.08 11.71 -3.72
N PHE A 89 10.62 11.58 -2.50
CA PHE A 89 9.95 10.98 -1.36
C PHE A 89 9.90 11.95 -0.19
N VAL A 90 8.83 11.85 0.61
CA VAL A 90 8.80 12.32 2.00
C VAL A 90 8.42 11.15 2.88
N ALA A 91 9.41 10.54 3.53
CA ALA A 91 9.27 9.24 4.20
C ALA A 91 8.66 8.16 3.26
N ASN A 92 7.42 7.73 3.53
CA ASN A 92 6.68 6.73 2.74
C ASN A 92 5.72 7.36 1.72
N ASN A 93 5.70 8.68 1.59
CA ASN A 93 4.94 9.37 0.54
C ASN A 93 5.82 9.47 -0.71
N VAL A 94 5.30 8.99 -1.84
CA VAL A 94 5.96 8.94 -3.15
C VAL A 94 5.27 9.92 -4.07
N TYR A 95 5.98 10.99 -4.44
CA TYR A 95 5.46 12.06 -5.29
C TYR A 95 5.82 11.78 -6.74
N PHE A 96 4.92 12.08 -7.68
CA PHE A 96 5.16 11.84 -9.10
C PHE A 96 5.34 13.14 -9.88
N SER A 97 6.28 13.11 -10.83
CA SER A 97 6.62 14.25 -11.69
C SER A 97 5.48 14.65 -12.66
N LYS A 98 4.55 13.72 -12.91
CA LYS A 98 3.40 13.89 -13.79
C LYS A 98 2.12 13.51 -13.06
N THR A 99 1.04 14.25 -13.32
CA THR A 99 -0.27 13.99 -12.70
C THR A 99 -0.78 12.60 -13.05
N LEU A 100 -1.21 11.82 -12.06
CA LEU A 100 -1.85 10.51 -12.28
C LEU A 100 -3.11 10.66 -13.15
N LEU A 101 -3.23 9.84 -14.18
CA LEU A 101 -4.37 9.82 -15.11
C LEU A 101 -5.54 8.99 -14.60
N ARG A 102 -5.25 7.97 -13.78
CA ARG A 102 -6.25 7.02 -13.31
C ARG A 102 -6.64 7.29 -11.87
N THR A 103 -7.85 6.85 -11.57
CA THR A 103 -8.36 6.75 -10.21
C THR A 103 -8.02 5.38 -9.63
N TYR A 104 -7.70 5.40 -8.36
CA TYR A 104 -7.29 4.29 -7.52
C TYR A 104 -8.04 4.33 -6.20
N THR A 105 -8.71 3.23 -5.88
CA THR A 105 -9.37 3.01 -4.61
C THR A 105 -8.53 2.01 -3.81
N VAL A 106 -7.86 2.46 -2.75
CA VAL A 106 -6.86 1.67 -2.00
C VAL A 106 -7.39 0.35 -1.41
N SER A 107 -8.69 0.28 -1.09
CA SER A 107 -9.34 -0.96 -0.64
C SER A 107 -9.42 -2.04 -1.73
N GLY A 108 -9.24 -1.66 -3.00
CA GLY A 108 -9.13 -2.55 -4.15
C GLY A 108 -7.73 -3.13 -4.39
N ALA A 109 -6.88 -3.17 -3.37
CA ALA A 109 -5.54 -3.74 -3.44
C ALA A 109 -4.67 -3.10 -4.55
N VAL A 110 -4.32 -1.83 -4.33
CA VAL A 110 -3.43 -1.06 -5.19
C VAL A 110 -1.98 -1.35 -4.82
N GLN A 111 -1.14 -1.58 -5.83
CA GLN A 111 0.30 -1.79 -5.65
C GLN A 111 1.11 -0.89 -6.60
N MET A 112 2.27 -0.46 -6.11
CA MET A 112 3.32 0.16 -6.91
C MET A 112 4.42 -0.86 -7.18
N ILE A 113 4.86 -0.95 -8.43
CA ILE A 113 5.80 -1.94 -8.92
C ILE A 113 6.94 -1.23 -9.66
N SER A 114 8.20 -1.57 -9.36
CA SER A 114 9.34 -0.97 -10.06
C SER A 114 9.37 -1.40 -11.53
N VAL A 115 9.74 -0.49 -12.43
CA VAL A 115 9.87 -0.76 -13.87
C VAL A 115 11.34 -0.58 -14.26
N PRO A 116 12.15 -1.65 -14.24
CA PRO A 116 13.55 -1.54 -14.63
C PRO A 116 13.66 -1.21 -16.14
N GLN A 117 14.55 -0.27 -16.45
CA GLN A 117 14.80 0.23 -17.81
C GLN A 117 16.20 -0.18 -18.28
N TYR A 118 16.30 -0.71 -19.50
CA TYR A 118 17.54 -1.19 -20.09
C TYR A 118 17.79 -0.60 -21.48
N ALA A 119 19.05 -0.57 -21.92
CA ALA A 119 19.36 -0.35 -23.34
C ALA A 119 18.97 -1.60 -24.15
N ASP A 120 19.74 -2.68 -23.98
CA ASP A 120 19.45 -4.03 -24.46
C ASP A 120 19.51 -5.01 -23.27
N ILE A 121 18.69 -6.06 -23.31
CA ILE A 121 18.57 -7.03 -22.21
C ILE A 121 18.60 -8.48 -22.72
N SER A 122 19.29 -9.34 -21.96
CA SER A 122 19.32 -10.79 -22.12
C SER A 122 18.69 -11.46 -20.90
N VAL A 123 17.69 -12.31 -21.13
CA VAL A 123 17.03 -13.10 -20.08
C VAL A 123 17.71 -14.46 -20.00
N ASP A 124 18.66 -14.62 -19.09
CA ASP A 124 19.54 -15.81 -19.05
C ASP A 124 19.04 -16.92 -18.12
N SER A 125 18.04 -16.62 -17.29
CA SER A 125 17.27 -17.62 -16.55
C SER A 125 15.81 -17.21 -16.44
N GLU A 126 14.94 -18.14 -16.03
CA GLU A 126 13.50 -17.89 -16.00
C GLU A 126 13.17 -16.64 -15.17
N LEU A 127 12.46 -15.69 -15.79
CA LEU A 127 11.91 -14.55 -15.07
C LEU A 127 10.53 -14.88 -14.52
N THR A 128 10.34 -14.60 -13.23
CA THR A 128 9.07 -14.83 -12.55
C THR A 128 8.86 -13.83 -11.42
N PRO A 129 7.63 -13.33 -11.19
CA PRO A 129 7.34 -12.40 -10.11
C PRO A 129 7.19 -13.11 -8.77
N LYS A 130 7.18 -12.33 -7.69
CA LYS A 130 6.53 -12.76 -6.45
C LYS A 130 5.08 -13.17 -6.80
N PRO A 131 4.60 -14.37 -6.43
CA PRO A 131 3.20 -14.74 -6.63
C PRO A 131 2.27 -13.75 -5.93
N TRP A 132 1.07 -13.54 -6.47
CA TRP A 132 0.04 -12.76 -5.78
C TRP A 132 -0.26 -13.34 -4.40
N ASP A 133 -0.19 -12.51 -3.36
CA ASP A 133 -0.43 -12.92 -1.97
C ASP A 133 -1.73 -12.37 -1.36
N GLY A 134 -2.54 -11.67 -2.16
CA GLY A 134 -3.72 -10.91 -1.70
C GLY A 134 -3.44 -9.42 -1.49
N THR A 135 -2.19 -8.99 -1.58
CA THR A 135 -1.79 -7.59 -1.40
C THR A 135 -0.87 -7.08 -2.51
N SER A 136 0.09 -7.88 -2.96
CA SER A 136 1.06 -7.51 -4.00
C SER A 136 1.56 -8.73 -4.77
N GLY A 137 2.25 -8.50 -5.89
CA GLY A 137 2.81 -9.54 -6.75
C GLY A 137 1.94 -9.83 -7.97
N GLY A 138 2.26 -10.93 -8.65
CA GLY A 138 1.54 -11.44 -9.82
C GLY A 138 1.76 -10.68 -11.13
N VAL A 139 2.67 -9.71 -11.16
CA VAL A 139 2.97 -8.88 -12.32
C VAL A 139 4.46 -8.87 -12.59
N ILE A 140 4.86 -9.09 -13.84
CA ILE A 140 6.22 -8.78 -14.29
C ILE A 140 6.17 -7.66 -15.33
N VAL A 141 7.03 -6.67 -15.18
CA VAL A 141 7.12 -5.53 -16.09
C VAL A 141 8.56 -5.15 -16.34
N LEU A 142 8.93 -4.93 -17.61
CA LEU A 142 10.25 -4.45 -17.99
C LEU A 142 10.19 -3.55 -19.22
N GLU A 143 11.16 -2.64 -19.31
CA GLU A 143 11.31 -1.74 -20.43
C GLU A 143 12.74 -1.78 -20.96
N SER A 144 12.89 -1.87 -22.28
CA SER A 144 14.15 -1.76 -22.99
C SER A 144 14.00 -0.76 -24.12
N SER A 145 14.95 0.15 -24.32
CA SER A 145 14.93 1.03 -25.50
C SER A 145 15.27 0.29 -26.79
N GLY A 146 15.99 -0.83 -26.67
CA GLY A 146 16.49 -1.67 -27.74
C GLY A 146 15.82 -3.04 -27.76
N MET A 147 16.62 -4.10 -27.69
CA MET A 147 16.21 -5.49 -27.85
C MET A 147 16.10 -6.24 -26.51
N VAL A 148 15.02 -7.00 -26.36
CA VAL A 148 14.87 -8.06 -25.37
C VAL A 148 15.20 -9.40 -26.03
N THR A 149 16.27 -10.04 -25.62
CA THR A 149 16.63 -11.40 -26.06
C THR A 149 16.31 -12.40 -24.96
N LEU A 150 15.54 -13.44 -25.29
CA LEU A 150 15.25 -14.51 -24.35
C LEU A 150 16.26 -15.65 -24.52
N ASN A 151 16.96 -16.02 -23.45
CA ASN A 151 17.70 -17.30 -23.34
C ASN A 151 17.04 -18.23 -22.29
N ALA A 152 15.90 -17.81 -21.75
CA ALA A 152 15.04 -18.54 -20.85
C ALA A 152 13.60 -17.98 -20.93
N ASN A 153 12.63 -18.70 -20.39
CA ASN A 153 11.23 -18.28 -20.42
C ASN A 153 10.97 -17.05 -19.52
N ILE A 154 9.94 -16.29 -19.85
CA ILE A 154 9.27 -15.41 -18.89
C ILE A 154 7.99 -16.12 -18.46
N ASN A 155 7.83 -16.41 -17.17
CA ASN A 155 6.77 -17.28 -16.66
C ASN A 155 6.07 -16.69 -15.44
N VAL A 156 4.82 -16.27 -15.67
CA VAL A 156 3.88 -15.81 -14.62
C VAL A 156 2.67 -16.74 -14.51
N SER A 157 2.77 -17.97 -15.03
CA SER A 157 1.70 -18.95 -14.93
C SER A 157 1.39 -19.25 -13.46
N GLU A 158 0.11 -19.33 -13.12
CA GLU A 158 -0.38 -19.54 -11.74
C GLU A 158 0.03 -18.47 -10.71
N LYS A 159 0.62 -17.34 -11.15
CA LYS A 159 1.06 -16.25 -10.25
C LYS A 159 0.00 -15.16 -10.04
N GLY A 160 -1.16 -15.29 -10.69
CA GLY A 160 -2.31 -14.41 -10.58
C GLY A 160 -3.19 -14.73 -9.36
N PHE A 161 -4.50 -14.48 -9.46
CA PHE A 161 -5.41 -14.74 -8.34
C PHE A 161 -5.39 -16.20 -7.91
N ARG A 162 -5.42 -16.44 -6.60
CA ARG A 162 -5.28 -17.78 -6.03
C ARG A 162 -6.51 -18.64 -6.30
N GLY A 163 -6.29 -19.93 -6.55
CA GLY A 163 -7.37 -20.92 -6.58
C GLY A 163 -7.97 -21.11 -5.18
N GLY A 164 -9.25 -21.46 -5.14
CA GLY A 164 -9.95 -21.77 -3.90
C GLY A 164 -9.55 -23.14 -3.34
N ASP A 165 -9.52 -23.24 -2.02
CA ASP A 165 -9.35 -24.50 -1.31
C ASP A 165 -10.59 -25.39 -1.46
N LYS A 166 -10.36 -26.71 -1.50
CA LYS A 166 -11.42 -27.71 -1.35
C LYS A 166 -12.11 -27.62 0.01
N SER A 167 -13.31 -28.20 0.12
CA SER A 167 -14.05 -28.26 1.38
C SER A 167 -13.27 -29.02 2.47
N THR A 168 -13.61 -28.86 3.74
CA THR A 168 -13.13 -29.77 4.79
C THR A 168 -13.80 -31.15 4.64
N THR A 169 -13.21 -32.18 5.26
CA THR A 169 -13.69 -33.57 5.17
C THR A 169 -14.97 -33.80 5.98
N GLY A 170 -15.74 -34.83 5.60
CA GLY A 170 -16.96 -35.24 6.30
C GLY A 170 -18.27 -34.66 5.76
N GLY A 171 -18.26 -33.97 4.62
CA GLY A 171 -19.50 -33.53 3.98
C GLY A 171 -20.39 -34.69 3.55
N SER A 172 -21.70 -34.48 3.61
CA SER A 172 -22.73 -35.48 3.30
C SER A 172 -23.79 -34.90 2.37
N CYS A 173 -24.62 -35.76 1.80
CA CYS A 173 -25.72 -35.31 0.94
C CYS A 173 -26.76 -34.52 1.74
N THR A 174 -27.03 -33.29 1.30
CA THR A 174 -28.06 -32.43 1.89
C THR A 174 -29.04 -31.97 0.81
N SER A 175 -30.33 -31.97 1.13
CA SER A 175 -31.39 -31.47 0.25
C SER A 175 -31.34 -29.94 0.10
N SER A 176 -30.83 -29.23 1.13
CA SER A 176 -30.73 -27.77 1.18
C SER A 176 -29.61 -27.19 0.31
N GLY A 177 -28.53 -27.94 0.06
CA GLY A 177 -27.38 -27.45 -0.73
C GLY A 177 -27.72 -27.08 -2.18
N ASN A 178 -28.86 -27.53 -2.70
CA ASN A 178 -29.34 -27.17 -4.04
C ASN A 178 -29.77 -25.70 -4.17
N SER A 179 -30.19 -25.07 -3.06
CA SER A 179 -30.70 -23.68 -3.03
C SER A 179 -29.73 -22.69 -2.39
N ILE A 180 -28.56 -23.17 -1.95
CA ILE A 180 -27.55 -22.34 -1.26
C ILE A 180 -26.37 -22.12 -2.21
N TYR A 181 -26.01 -20.86 -2.42
CA TYR A 181 -24.94 -20.42 -3.33
C TYR A 181 -23.68 -19.98 -2.59
N THR A 182 -23.82 -19.66 -1.31
CA THR A 182 -22.75 -19.12 -0.46
C THR A 182 -22.72 -19.80 0.91
N TYR A 183 -21.53 -20.02 1.43
CA TYR A 183 -21.22 -20.53 2.77
C TYR A 183 -20.01 -19.79 3.33
N SER A 184 -19.84 -19.80 4.65
CA SER A 184 -18.60 -19.36 5.29
C SER A 184 -17.48 -20.37 5.06
N TYR A 185 -16.26 -19.89 4.84
CA TYR A 185 -15.05 -20.72 4.84
C TYR A 185 -14.39 -20.79 6.24
N PRO A 186 -13.86 -21.94 6.68
CA PRO A 186 -13.93 -23.25 6.04
C PRO A 186 -15.31 -23.90 6.17
N ASN A 187 -15.64 -24.82 5.25
CA ASN A 187 -16.92 -25.53 5.26
C ASN A 187 -16.81 -26.99 4.85
N ILE A 188 -17.61 -27.86 5.46
CA ILE A 188 -17.72 -29.28 5.09
C ILE A 188 -18.58 -29.50 3.83
N ASN A 189 -19.56 -28.62 3.60
CA ASN A 189 -20.56 -28.79 2.54
C ASN A 189 -20.20 -28.03 1.26
N ALA A 190 -19.10 -27.26 1.27
CA ALA A 190 -18.74 -26.42 0.15
C ALA A 190 -17.24 -26.10 0.09
N GLY A 191 -16.66 -26.21 -1.10
CA GLY A 191 -15.33 -25.69 -1.39
C GLY A 191 -15.33 -24.16 -1.45
N GLN A 192 -14.16 -23.58 -1.24
CA GLN A 192 -13.92 -22.15 -1.35
C GLN A 192 -14.07 -21.71 -2.82
N LYS A 193 -14.59 -20.51 -3.03
CA LYS A 193 -14.53 -19.84 -4.33
C LYS A 193 -13.07 -19.52 -4.67
N GLY A 194 -12.75 -19.37 -5.95
CA GLY A 194 -11.48 -18.81 -6.39
C GLY A 194 -11.44 -17.31 -6.15
N GLU A 195 -10.24 -16.77 -5.95
CA GLU A 195 -10.03 -15.33 -5.81
C GLU A 195 -10.22 -14.63 -7.17
N GLY A 196 -10.69 -13.38 -7.14
CA GLY A 196 -10.97 -12.59 -8.34
C GLY A 196 -10.98 -11.08 -8.09
N LEU A 197 -11.67 -10.33 -8.94
CA LEU A 197 -11.70 -8.84 -8.94
C LEU A 197 -12.33 -8.18 -7.71
N THR A 198 -12.79 -8.95 -6.75
CA THR A 198 -13.40 -8.45 -5.52
C THR A 198 -12.88 -9.24 -4.34
N ALA A 199 -12.72 -8.58 -3.19
CA ALA A 199 -12.35 -9.26 -1.96
C ALA A 199 -13.42 -10.28 -1.58
N TYR A 200 -13.04 -11.31 -0.82
CA TYR A 200 -14.00 -12.23 -0.24
C TYR A 200 -15.05 -11.48 0.58
N VAL A 201 -16.32 -11.82 0.37
CA VAL A 201 -17.42 -11.33 1.20
C VAL A 201 -17.47 -12.21 2.44
N LEU A 202 -17.34 -11.59 3.62
CA LEU A 202 -17.26 -12.30 4.89
C LEU A 202 -18.49 -13.20 5.10
N GLY A 203 -18.25 -14.48 5.37
CA GLY A 203 -19.29 -15.51 5.54
C GLY A 203 -19.87 -16.07 4.24
N GLN A 204 -19.33 -15.70 3.08
CA GLN A 204 -19.79 -16.11 1.75
C GLN A 204 -18.64 -16.58 0.83
N GLU A 205 -17.51 -16.94 1.43
CA GLU A 205 -16.26 -17.29 0.75
C GLU A 205 -16.31 -18.67 0.07
N SER A 206 -17.19 -19.56 0.54
CA SER A 206 -17.40 -20.91 -0.01
C SER A 206 -18.74 -21.04 -0.72
N GLY A 207 -18.91 -22.08 -1.54
CA GLY A 207 -20.17 -22.42 -2.20
C GLY A 207 -20.17 -22.19 -3.71
N ARG A 208 -21.21 -22.70 -4.36
CA ARG A 208 -21.29 -22.86 -5.81
C ARG A 208 -21.27 -21.60 -6.65
N ALA A 209 -21.71 -20.47 -6.13
CA ALA A 209 -21.63 -19.26 -6.92
C ALA A 209 -20.19 -18.78 -7.09
N LYS A 210 -19.91 -18.18 -8.24
CA LYS A 210 -18.66 -17.50 -8.58
C LYS A 210 -18.44 -16.24 -7.75
N GLN A 211 -17.26 -15.65 -7.84
CA GLN A 211 -16.95 -14.33 -7.29
C GLN A 211 -16.27 -13.48 -8.36
N ALA A 212 -17.06 -12.74 -9.13
CA ALA A 212 -16.60 -12.05 -10.33
C ALA A 212 -15.91 -13.03 -11.29
N ASN A 213 -14.63 -12.82 -11.57
CA ASN A 213 -13.83 -13.69 -12.40
C ASN A 213 -13.18 -14.87 -11.62
N GLY A 214 -13.43 -15.01 -10.32
CA GLY A 214 -13.07 -16.21 -9.54
C GLY A 214 -14.14 -17.29 -9.64
N GLY A 215 -13.73 -18.54 -9.86
CA GLY A 215 -14.65 -19.68 -10.02
C GLY A 215 -15.41 -20.01 -8.74
N GLY A 216 -16.65 -20.52 -8.87
CA GLY A 216 -17.42 -20.99 -7.72
C GLY A 216 -16.92 -22.32 -7.20
N GLY A 217 -16.98 -22.55 -5.89
CA GLY A 217 -16.63 -23.85 -5.31
C GLY A 217 -17.62 -24.96 -5.69
N GLY A 218 -17.34 -26.21 -5.35
CA GLY A 218 -18.36 -27.26 -5.31
C GLY A 218 -19.21 -27.12 -4.05
N ASN A 219 -20.47 -27.55 -4.08
CA ASN A 219 -21.29 -27.67 -2.87
C ASN A 219 -22.19 -28.91 -2.91
N SER A 220 -22.76 -29.27 -1.76
CA SER A 220 -23.39 -30.58 -1.54
C SER A 220 -22.35 -31.70 -1.52
N HIS A 221 -22.56 -32.84 -2.19
CA HIS A 221 -21.70 -34.01 -2.03
C HIS A 221 -20.96 -34.34 -3.33
N ASN A 222 -19.64 -34.25 -3.25
CA ASN A 222 -18.62 -34.57 -4.24
C ASN A 222 -18.88 -33.89 -5.58
N THR A 223 -19.24 -32.61 -5.50
CA THR A 223 -19.50 -31.71 -6.62
C THR A 223 -18.22 -31.00 -7.04
N GLY A 224 -18.06 -30.80 -8.34
CA GLY A 224 -16.89 -30.14 -8.90
C GLY A 224 -16.91 -28.62 -8.75
N GLY A 225 -15.73 -28.02 -8.58
CA GLY A 225 -15.54 -26.57 -8.61
C GLY A 225 -15.55 -26.01 -10.03
N GLY A 226 -16.02 -24.77 -10.20
CA GLY A 226 -15.99 -24.04 -11.48
C GLY A 226 -14.62 -23.44 -11.80
N GLY A 227 -14.32 -23.28 -13.08
CA GLY A 227 -13.08 -22.67 -13.54
C GLY A 227 -13.05 -21.15 -13.33
N GLY A 228 -11.84 -20.60 -13.21
CA GLY A 228 -11.59 -19.16 -13.16
C GLY A 228 -11.79 -18.48 -14.53
N GLY A 229 -11.88 -17.14 -14.53
CA GLY A 229 -12.17 -16.33 -15.71
C GLY A 229 -11.16 -15.20 -15.93
N ASN A 230 -11.00 -14.81 -17.19
CA ASN A 230 -10.28 -13.60 -17.62
C ASN A 230 -11.04 -13.04 -18.82
N PHE A 231 -10.46 -12.94 -20.03
CA PHE A 231 -11.25 -12.62 -21.23
C PHE A 231 -12.34 -13.65 -21.45
N GLY A 232 -11.93 -14.92 -21.48
CA GLY A 232 -12.83 -16.06 -21.47
C GLY A 232 -13.45 -16.27 -20.10
N ALA A 233 -14.74 -16.60 -20.08
CA ALA A 233 -15.41 -17.17 -18.92
C ALA A 233 -14.87 -18.56 -18.57
N GLY A 234 -14.91 -18.89 -17.28
CA GLY A 234 -14.59 -20.23 -16.79
C GLY A 234 -15.71 -21.23 -17.06
N GLY A 235 -15.37 -22.51 -17.16
CA GLY A 235 -16.32 -23.61 -17.30
C GLY A 235 -16.99 -23.96 -15.98
N ARG A 236 -18.21 -24.50 -16.03
CA ARG A 236 -18.86 -25.01 -14.81
C ARG A 236 -18.22 -26.32 -14.37
N GLY A 237 -18.23 -26.57 -13.06
CA GLY A 237 -17.85 -27.85 -12.47
C GLY A 237 -18.87 -28.95 -12.77
N GLY A 238 -18.50 -30.17 -12.42
CA GLY A 238 -19.31 -31.36 -12.58
C GLY A 238 -20.37 -31.46 -11.50
N ASP A 239 -21.42 -32.18 -11.86
CA ASP A 239 -22.60 -32.41 -11.03
C ASP A 239 -22.26 -33.24 -9.78
N LYS A 240 -23.05 -33.11 -8.71
CA LYS A 240 -22.90 -33.90 -7.48
C LYS A 240 -22.95 -35.41 -7.72
N LYS A 241 -22.54 -36.17 -6.69
CA LYS A 241 -22.82 -37.62 -6.61
C LYS A 241 -24.32 -37.91 -6.57
N THR A 242 -24.76 -38.84 -7.41
CA THR A 242 -26.15 -39.32 -7.51
C THR A 242 -26.42 -40.52 -6.60
N THR A 243 -25.51 -41.51 -6.58
CA THR A 243 -25.64 -42.74 -5.79
C THR A 243 -25.67 -42.46 -4.30
N GLY A 244 -26.78 -42.84 -3.64
CA GLY A 244 -27.01 -42.58 -2.21
C GLY A 244 -27.62 -41.22 -1.87
N CYS A 245 -27.86 -40.35 -2.86
CA CYS A 245 -28.18 -38.93 -2.63
C CYS A 245 -29.45 -38.43 -3.35
N GLY A 246 -30.03 -39.23 -4.24
CA GLY A 246 -31.26 -38.91 -4.96
C GLY A 246 -31.10 -37.86 -6.09
N ILE A 247 -31.98 -37.96 -7.08
CA ILE A 247 -31.84 -37.38 -8.44
C ILE A 247 -32.43 -35.98 -8.65
N ALA A 248 -33.07 -35.35 -7.66
CA ALA A 248 -34.01 -34.26 -7.97
C ALA A 248 -33.37 -32.97 -8.52
N GLN A 249 -32.14 -32.61 -8.12
CA GLN A 249 -31.34 -31.49 -8.69
C GLN A 249 -29.85 -31.73 -8.41
N SER A 250 -29.00 -31.46 -9.41
CA SER A 250 -27.54 -31.57 -9.29
C SER A 250 -26.90 -30.17 -9.22
N PRO A 251 -26.43 -29.74 -8.04
CA PRO A 251 -25.60 -28.57 -7.93
C PRO A 251 -24.25 -28.82 -8.60
N PHE A 252 -23.64 -27.73 -9.07
CA PHE A 252 -22.32 -27.67 -9.69
C PHE A 252 -21.68 -26.32 -9.33
N GLY A 253 -20.35 -26.26 -9.28
CA GLY A 253 -19.65 -24.98 -9.17
C GLY A 253 -19.81 -24.15 -10.43
N TYR A 254 -20.21 -22.88 -10.29
CA TYR A 254 -20.37 -21.99 -11.44
C TYR A 254 -19.00 -21.54 -11.95
N GLY A 255 -18.82 -21.58 -13.27
CA GLY A 255 -17.68 -20.94 -13.91
C GLY A 255 -17.70 -19.43 -13.70
N ALA A 256 -16.52 -18.84 -13.61
CA ALA A 256 -16.31 -17.41 -13.45
C ALA A 256 -16.81 -16.57 -14.64
N VAL A 257 -17.09 -15.29 -14.37
CA VAL A 257 -17.44 -14.29 -15.40
C VAL A 257 -16.25 -14.03 -16.33
N GLY A 258 -16.51 -14.01 -17.64
CA GLY A 258 -15.58 -13.51 -18.65
C GLY A 258 -15.67 -11.99 -18.80
N LEU A 259 -14.53 -11.32 -18.85
CA LEU A 259 -14.38 -9.87 -18.89
C LEU A 259 -14.55 -9.31 -20.31
N SER A 260 -14.31 -10.13 -21.34
CA SER A 260 -14.56 -9.83 -22.78
C SER A 260 -14.07 -8.43 -23.24
N THR A 261 -14.52 -7.98 -24.42
CA THR A 261 -14.15 -6.65 -24.99
C THR A 261 -14.69 -5.46 -24.20
N THR A 262 -15.56 -5.70 -23.22
CA THR A 262 -16.13 -4.65 -22.35
C THR A 262 -15.05 -3.84 -21.64
N TYR A 263 -13.95 -4.49 -21.22
CA TYR A 263 -12.89 -3.83 -20.45
C TYR A 263 -11.54 -3.76 -21.19
N TYR A 264 -11.28 -4.72 -22.08
CA TYR A 264 -10.08 -4.76 -22.92
C TYR A 264 -10.28 -3.95 -24.21
N SER A 265 -10.20 -2.63 -24.10
CA SER A 265 -10.25 -1.69 -25.24
C SER A 265 -9.38 -0.48 -24.95
N ASN A 266 -8.89 0.25 -25.95
CA ASN A 266 -8.10 1.47 -25.71
C ASN A 266 -8.90 2.57 -24.98
N ALA A 267 -10.24 2.54 -25.07
CA ALA A 267 -11.10 3.52 -24.42
C ALA A 267 -11.21 3.29 -22.90
N ILE A 268 -11.36 2.03 -22.47
CA ILE A 268 -11.49 1.68 -21.05
C ILE A 268 -10.13 1.34 -20.44
N ASN A 269 -9.38 0.53 -21.18
CA ASN A 269 -7.96 0.25 -21.01
C ASN A 269 -7.66 -0.27 -19.60
N ARG A 270 -8.20 -1.46 -19.32
CA ARG A 270 -8.02 -2.19 -18.08
C ARG A 270 -7.37 -3.53 -18.35
N ILE A 271 -6.56 -3.99 -17.39
CA ILE A 271 -5.90 -5.28 -17.42
C ILE A 271 -6.10 -6.03 -16.11
N PHE A 272 -6.13 -7.36 -16.20
CA PHE A 272 -6.49 -8.20 -15.07
C PHE A 272 -5.61 -9.45 -15.02
N MET A 273 -5.35 -9.95 -13.82
CA MET A 273 -4.85 -11.32 -13.62
C MET A 273 -5.96 -12.31 -13.98
N GLY A 274 -5.58 -13.54 -14.30
CA GLY A 274 -6.52 -14.66 -14.38
C GLY A 274 -7.14 -14.89 -13.01
N GLY A 275 -8.45 -15.14 -12.97
CA GLY A 275 -9.14 -15.57 -11.75
C GLY A 275 -8.77 -16.99 -11.36
N GLY A 276 -8.79 -17.28 -10.06
CA GLY A 276 -8.58 -18.63 -9.55
C GLY A 276 -9.77 -19.54 -9.83
N GLY A 277 -9.53 -20.84 -10.00
CA GLY A 277 -10.59 -21.84 -10.00
C GLY A 277 -11.23 -21.98 -8.61
N GLY A 278 -12.46 -22.50 -8.53
CA GLY A 278 -13.11 -22.84 -7.27
C GLY A 278 -12.75 -24.24 -6.79
N GLY A 279 -12.66 -24.42 -5.48
CA GLY A 279 -12.35 -25.70 -4.84
C GLY A 279 -13.53 -26.67 -4.91
N GLY A 280 -13.27 -27.95 -5.15
CA GLY A 280 -14.27 -29.02 -5.13
C GLY A 280 -14.79 -29.32 -3.72
N GLN A 281 -15.89 -30.06 -3.66
CA GLN A 281 -16.39 -30.59 -2.39
C GLN A 281 -15.88 -32.03 -2.19
N GLN A 282 -15.48 -32.35 -0.95
CA GLN A 282 -14.96 -33.64 -0.56
C GLN A 282 -15.60 -34.21 0.71
N ASN A 283 -15.55 -35.54 0.84
CA ASN A 283 -15.96 -36.25 2.05
C ASN A 283 -14.82 -37.04 2.71
N ASN A 284 -13.82 -37.53 1.96
CA ASN A 284 -12.77 -38.42 2.49
C ASN A 284 -11.33 -37.91 2.31
N GLY A 285 -11.14 -36.71 1.75
CA GLY A 285 -9.87 -35.99 1.81
C GLY A 285 -8.99 -36.17 0.57
N LEU A 286 -9.58 -36.58 -0.55
CA LEU A 286 -8.90 -36.99 -1.76
C LEU A 286 -9.02 -35.97 -2.90
N SER A 287 -9.69 -34.84 -2.64
CA SER A 287 -9.76 -33.72 -3.58
C SER A 287 -8.47 -32.87 -3.58
N TYR A 288 -8.26 -32.14 -4.66
CA TYR A 288 -7.13 -31.23 -4.84
C TYR A 288 -7.58 -29.78 -4.71
N ASN A 289 -6.66 -28.87 -4.44
CA ASN A 289 -6.98 -27.43 -4.46
C ASN A 289 -7.12 -26.95 -5.92
N ALA A 290 -7.84 -25.85 -6.12
CA ALA A 290 -8.05 -25.31 -7.44
C ALA A 290 -6.79 -24.65 -8.02
N GLY A 291 -6.72 -24.56 -9.35
CA GLY A 291 -5.63 -23.87 -10.03
C GLY A 291 -5.66 -22.35 -9.82
N GLY A 292 -4.50 -21.75 -9.59
CA GLY A 292 -4.34 -20.29 -9.58
C GLY A 292 -4.41 -19.71 -10.99
N GLY A 293 -4.86 -18.46 -11.13
CA GLY A 293 -4.87 -17.78 -12.42
C GLY A 293 -3.49 -17.34 -12.88
N GLY A 294 -3.34 -17.03 -14.17
CA GLY A 294 -2.12 -16.45 -14.74
C GLY A 294 -1.91 -14.99 -14.29
N GLY A 295 -0.66 -14.58 -14.14
CA GLY A 295 -0.28 -13.22 -13.79
C GLY A 295 -0.39 -12.22 -14.95
N ILE A 296 0.28 -11.08 -14.83
CA ILE A 296 0.38 -10.07 -15.88
C ILE A 296 1.84 -9.98 -16.35
N ILE A 297 2.06 -9.95 -17.66
CA ILE A 297 3.35 -9.63 -18.27
C ILE A 297 3.20 -8.34 -19.05
N ILE A 298 4.12 -7.39 -18.85
CA ILE A 298 4.21 -6.17 -19.66
C ILE A 298 5.65 -6.04 -20.16
N ILE A 299 5.84 -6.06 -21.48
CA ILE A 299 7.14 -5.87 -22.12
C ILE A 299 7.05 -4.67 -23.04
N LYS A 300 7.93 -3.68 -22.79
CA LYS A 300 8.11 -2.52 -23.67
C LYS A 300 9.50 -2.60 -24.31
N ALA A 301 9.59 -2.73 -25.62
CA ALA A 301 10.87 -2.78 -26.33
C ALA A 301 10.75 -2.46 -27.81
N SER A 302 11.86 -2.06 -28.45
CA SER A 302 11.87 -1.94 -29.91
C SER A 302 11.73 -3.33 -30.56
N THR A 303 12.41 -4.33 -29.99
CA THR A 303 12.46 -5.70 -30.54
C THR A 303 12.36 -6.74 -29.44
N LEU A 304 11.52 -7.75 -29.63
CA LEU A 304 11.50 -8.98 -28.83
C LEU A 304 12.05 -10.13 -29.67
N ASN A 305 13.24 -10.62 -29.31
CA ASN A 305 13.82 -11.83 -29.86
C ASN A 305 13.57 -13.00 -28.90
N THR A 306 12.64 -13.89 -29.25
CA THR A 306 12.25 -14.99 -28.38
C THR A 306 13.25 -16.13 -28.35
N ASN A 307 14.09 -16.28 -29.37
CA ASN A 307 15.09 -17.35 -29.47
C ASN A 307 14.53 -18.76 -29.14
N GLY A 308 13.25 -19.00 -29.42
CA GLY A 308 12.55 -20.26 -29.09
C GLY A 308 11.91 -20.34 -27.70
N PHE A 309 12.22 -19.43 -26.78
CA PHE A 309 11.69 -19.42 -25.40
C PHE A 309 10.32 -18.75 -25.30
N SER A 310 9.43 -19.33 -24.49
CA SER A 310 8.05 -18.87 -24.35
C SER A 310 7.91 -17.69 -23.38
N VAL A 311 6.83 -16.94 -23.57
CA VAL A 311 6.30 -15.95 -22.63
C VAL A 311 4.94 -16.46 -22.14
N LYS A 312 4.84 -16.79 -20.85
CA LYS A 312 3.73 -17.61 -20.29
C LYS A 312 2.99 -16.90 -19.15
N SER A 313 1.68 -16.82 -19.29
CA SER A 313 0.71 -16.41 -18.28
C SER A 313 -0.47 -17.39 -18.25
N ASN A 314 -0.16 -18.69 -18.20
CA ASN A 314 -1.21 -19.71 -18.20
C ASN A 314 -1.91 -19.80 -16.83
N GLY A 315 -3.18 -20.15 -16.87
CA GLY A 315 -3.93 -20.58 -15.70
C GLY A 315 -3.51 -21.97 -15.25
N GLY A 316 -3.66 -22.21 -13.95
CA GLY A 316 -3.20 -23.44 -13.33
C GLY A 316 -4.11 -24.62 -13.58
N SER A 317 -3.50 -25.75 -13.89
CA SER A 317 -4.21 -27.01 -14.06
C SER A 317 -4.24 -27.75 -12.73
N VAL A 318 -5.38 -28.35 -12.40
CA VAL A 318 -5.47 -29.15 -11.18
C VAL A 318 -4.71 -30.46 -11.39
N ALA A 319 -3.76 -30.73 -10.48
CA ALA A 319 -2.87 -31.88 -10.51
C ALA A 319 -3.58 -33.19 -10.08
N SER A 320 -4.71 -33.51 -10.70
CA SER A 320 -5.42 -34.77 -10.48
C SER A 320 -4.79 -35.87 -11.34
N ASP A 321 -4.02 -36.76 -10.72
CA ASP A 321 -3.42 -37.94 -11.34
C ASP A 321 -4.49 -38.99 -11.68
N TYR A 322 -5.28 -38.73 -12.73
CA TYR A 322 -6.02 -39.81 -13.37
C TYR A 322 -5.05 -40.61 -14.24
N ASN A 323 -4.44 -41.65 -13.68
CA ASN A 323 -3.68 -42.61 -14.45
C ASN A 323 -4.61 -43.73 -14.96
N SER A 324 -5.01 -43.66 -16.22
CA SER A 324 -5.81 -44.71 -16.89
C SER A 324 -5.12 -46.08 -16.94
N SER A 325 -3.82 -46.16 -16.65
CA SER A 325 -3.03 -47.40 -16.62
C SER A 325 -2.87 -48.02 -15.21
N SER A 326 -3.32 -47.34 -14.15
CA SER A 326 -3.32 -47.88 -12.78
C SER A 326 -4.59 -47.46 -12.02
N PRO A 327 -5.71 -48.20 -12.18
CA PRO A 327 -7.03 -47.77 -11.72
C PRO A 327 -7.28 -47.83 -10.19
N GLY A 328 -6.25 -47.70 -9.35
CA GLY A 328 -6.31 -48.25 -8.00
C GLY A 328 -5.81 -47.45 -6.80
N THR A 329 -5.13 -46.30 -6.90
CA THR A 329 -4.38 -45.83 -5.71
C THR A 329 -4.32 -44.35 -5.33
N THR A 330 -4.98 -43.36 -5.95
CA THR A 330 -4.87 -41.97 -5.43
C THR A 330 -6.09 -41.04 -5.48
N ASP A 331 -7.10 -41.25 -6.33
CA ASP A 331 -8.29 -40.38 -6.38
C ASP A 331 -9.57 -41.22 -6.18
N ASN A 332 -9.84 -41.51 -4.90
CA ASN A 332 -10.86 -42.45 -4.43
C ASN A 332 -12.21 -41.75 -4.14
N GLY A 333 -12.60 -40.78 -4.98
CA GLY A 333 -14.00 -40.43 -5.15
C GLY A 333 -14.52 -39.17 -4.47
N ASP A 334 -13.84 -38.04 -4.64
CA ASP A 334 -14.31 -36.71 -4.24
C ASP A 334 -14.62 -35.82 -5.45
N GLY A 335 -15.34 -34.72 -5.22
CA GLY A 335 -15.53 -33.67 -6.23
C GLY A 335 -14.24 -32.88 -6.40
N ASN A 336 -13.78 -32.72 -7.64
CA ASN A 336 -12.50 -32.10 -7.93
C ASN A 336 -12.63 -30.60 -8.28
N SER A 337 -11.50 -29.90 -8.27
CA SER A 337 -11.45 -28.44 -8.33
C SER A 337 -11.33 -27.88 -9.75
N GLY A 338 -11.74 -26.64 -9.94
CA GLY A 338 -11.65 -25.94 -11.22
C GLY A 338 -10.24 -25.50 -11.58
N GLY A 339 -9.96 -25.38 -12.88
CA GLY A 339 -8.72 -24.80 -13.39
C GLY A 339 -8.72 -23.26 -13.29
N GLY A 340 -7.54 -22.66 -13.10
CA GLY A 340 -7.37 -21.20 -13.11
C GLY A 340 -7.46 -20.63 -14.53
N ALA A 341 -7.84 -19.36 -14.67
CA ALA A 341 -7.84 -18.70 -15.98
C ALA A 341 -6.44 -18.25 -16.42
N GLY A 342 -6.22 -18.13 -17.73
CA GLY A 342 -5.07 -17.43 -18.27
C GLY A 342 -5.04 -15.96 -17.84
N GLY A 343 -3.86 -15.36 -17.77
CA GLY A 343 -3.68 -13.97 -17.39
C GLY A 343 -3.58 -13.02 -18.59
N THR A 344 -2.86 -11.91 -18.41
CA THR A 344 -2.71 -10.88 -19.45
C THR A 344 -1.25 -10.75 -19.88
N ILE A 345 -1.00 -10.69 -21.19
CA ILE A 345 0.30 -10.37 -21.79
C ILE A 345 0.13 -9.08 -22.61
N LEU A 346 0.82 -8.01 -22.21
CA LEU A 346 0.92 -6.75 -22.95
C LEU A 346 2.29 -6.62 -23.61
N LEU A 347 2.28 -6.41 -24.93
CA LEU A 347 3.49 -6.25 -25.72
C LEU A 347 3.47 -4.89 -26.42
N ASP A 348 4.20 -3.93 -25.87
CA ASP A 348 4.51 -2.68 -26.57
C ASP A 348 5.81 -2.89 -27.35
N ILE A 349 5.68 -3.59 -28.49
CA ILE A 349 6.79 -4.09 -29.30
C ILE A 349 6.59 -3.70 -30.76
N SER A 350 7.65 -3.21 -31.39
CA SER A 350 7.65 -2.87 -32.83
C SER A 350 8.02 -4.08 -33.70
N THR A 351 9.04 -4.85 -33.31
CA THR A 351 9.58 -5.96 -34.10
C THR A 351 9.66 -7.25 -33.30
N TYR A 352 9.27 -8.37 -33.91
CA TYR A 352 9.39 -9.70 -33.32
C TYR A 352 10.39 -10.56 -34.10
N ILE A 353 11.26 -11.27 -33.39
CA ILE A 353 12.26 -12.21 -33.94
C ILE A 353 12.11 -13.57 -33.25
N GLY A 354 12.27 -14.65 -34.02
CA GLY A 354 12.22 -16.02 -33.52
C GLY A 354 10.87 -16.70 -33.74
N THR A 355 10.79 -17.97 -33.31
CA THR A 355 9.59 -18.80 -33.39
C THR A 355 9.30 -19.45 -32.05
N THR A 356 8.18 -19.11 -31.44
CA THR A 356 7.71 -19.72 -30.18
C THR A 356 6.22 -19.43 -30.00
N THR A 357 5.66 -19.87 -28.87
CA THR A 357 4.28 -19.58 -28.46
C THR A 357 4.26 -18.56 -27.31
N LEU A 358 3.44 -17.51 -27.47
CA LEU A 358 2.99 -16.63 -26.39
C LEU A 358 1.75 -17.27 -25.75
N GLU A 359 1.78 -17.56 -24.45
CA GLU A 359 0.80 -18.44 -23.82
C GLU A 359 0.03 -17.72 -22.72
N ALA A 360 -1.29 -17.59 -22.87
CA ALA A 360 -2.20 -17.14 -21.83
C ALA A 360 -3.45 -18.04 -21.81
N ALA A 361 -3.23 -19.35 -21.85
CA ALA A 361 -4.29 -20.35 -21.89
C ALA A 361 -4.90 -20.58 -20.51
N GLY A 362 -6.17 -21.01 -20.46
CA GLY A 362 -6.80 -21.48 -19.23
C GLY A 362 -6.26 -22.84 -18.79
N GLY A 363 -6.26 -23.08 -17.48
CA GLY A 363 -5.83 -24.34 -16.88
C GLY A 363 -6.93 -25.41 -16.92
N LYS A 364 -6.52 -26.68 -16.95
CA LYS A 364 -7.44 -27.83 -16.94
C LYS A 364 -8.07 -28.05 -15.56
N GLY A 365 -9.37 -28.34 -15.50
CA GLY A 365 -10.07 -28.76 -14.28
C GLY A 365 -9.72 -30.19 -13.86
N GLY A 366 -9.85 -30.50 -12.56
CA GLY A 366 -9.47 -31.80 -12.02
C GLY A 366 -10.38 -32.94 -12.48
N ASN A 367 -9.78 -34.07 -12.84
CA ASN A 367 -10.49 -35.33 -13.10
C ASN A 367 -10.99 -35.95 -11.79
N THR A 368 -11.87 -36.95 -11.85
CA THR A 368 -12.20 -37.81 -10.70
C THR A 368 -11.86 -39.27 -11.01
N GLY A 369 -11.33 -40.02 -10.04
CA GLY A 369 -10.61 -41.28 -10.31
C GLY A 369 -11.34 -42.61 -10.07
N TYR A 370 -12.51 -42.61 -9.43
CA TYR A 370 -13.15 -43.86 -9.01
C TYR A 370 -14.11 -44.44 -10.06
N LEU A 371 -13.95 -45.72 -10.39
CA LEU A 371 -14.67 -46.37 -11.50
C LEU A 371 -16.14 -46.72 -11.20
N ASP A 372 -16.58 -46.71 -9.94
CA ASP A 372 -17.94 -47.17 -9.60
C ASP A 372 -18.90 -46.06 -9.14
N PHE A 373 -18.53 -44.78 -9.26
CA PHE A 373 -19.38 -43.67 -8.82
C PHE A 373 -19.26 -42.40 -9.68
N ASP A 374 -20.36 -41.69 -9.81
CA ASP A 374 -20.45 -40.38 -10.46
C ASP A 374 -19.93 -39.28 -9.51
N TYR A 375 -18.72 -38.77 -9.72
CA TYR A 375 -18.16 -37.66 -8.95
C TYR A 375 -17.90 -36.46 -9.86
N GLY A 376 -18.18 -35.25 -9.38
CA GLY A 376 -18.08 -34.02 -10.16
C GLY A 376 -16.62 -33.62 -10.46
N PRO A 377 -16.16 -33.70 -11.72
CA PRO A 377 -14.86 -33.15 -12.09
C PRO A 377 -14.88 -31.61 -12.11
N GLY A 378 -13.71 -31.00 -12.15
CA GLY A 378 -13.56 -29.55 -12.21
C GLY A 378 -13.88 -28.94 -13.58
N GLY A 379 -14.39 -27.71 -13.58
CA GLY A 379 -14.53 -26.90 -14.79
C GLY A 379 -13.18 -26.37 -15.29
N GLY A 380 -13.04 -26.22 -16.61
CA GLY A 380 -11.83 -25.65 -17.21
C GLY A 380 -11.75 -24.13 -17.05
N GLY A 381 -10.55 -23.58 -16.89
CA GLY A 381 -10.34 -22.13 -16.80
C GLY A 381 -10.56 -21.40 -18.12
N GLY A 382 -10.97 -20.13 -18.06
CA GLY A 382 -11.09 -19.26 -19.24
C GLY A 382 -9.72 -18.88 -19.82
N GLY A 383 -9.65 -18.67 -21.13
CA GLY A 383 -8.45 -18.12 -21.78
C GLY A 383 -8.24 -16.64 -21.44
N GLY A 384 -6.97 -16.23 -21.43
CA GLY A 384 -6.52 -14.87 -21.10
C GLY A 384 -6.44 -13.92 -22.30
N VAL A 385 -5.61 -12.89 -22.17
CA VAL A 385 -5.43 -11.87 -23.21
C VAL A 385 -3.98 -11.80 -23.63
N LEU A 386 -3.75 -11.77 -24.95
CA LEU A 386 -2.55 -11.21 -25.54
C LEU A 386 -2.93 -9.90 -26.23
N TRP A 387 -2.29 -8.79 -25.86
CA TRP A 387 -2.56 -7.49 -26.47
C TRP A 387 -1.26 -6.81 -26.87
N SER A 388 -1.06 -6.58 -28.16
CA SER A 388 0.16 -6.01 -28.69
C SER A 388 -0.04 -4.67 -29.40
N SER A 389 0.98 -3.82 -29.41
CA SER A 389 0.95 -2.55 -30.17
C SER A 389 1.07 -2.83 -31.66
N SER A 390 2.06 -3.64 -32.07
CA SER A 390 2.17 -4.20 -33.42
C SER A 390 1.61 -5.63 -33.46
N PRO A 391 0.87 -6.02 -34.52
CA PRO A 391 0.37 -7.39 -34.66
C PRO A 391 1.50 -8.40 -34.51
N VAL A 392 1.28 -9.41 -33.68
CA VAL A 392 2.20 -10.54 -33.56
C VAL A 392 2.20 -11.28 -34.90
N GLY A 393 3.29 -11.16 -35.65
CA GLY A 393 3.39 -11.70 -37.01
C GLY A 393 3.37 -13.24 -37.04
N ALA A 394 3.24 -13.83 -38.23
CA ALA A 394 3.07 -15.28 -38.42
C ALA A 394 4.19 -16.16 -37.81
N SER A 395 5.36 -15.59 -37.51
CA SER A 395 6.50 -16.29 -36.89
C SER A 395 6.30 -16.59 -35.40
N LEU A 396 5.42 -15.86 -34.70
CA LEU A 396 5.06 -16.11 -33.30
C LEU A 396 3.60 -16.57 -33.22
N SER A 397 3.35 -17.71 -32.60
CA SER A 397 1.98 -18.17 -32.34
C SER A 397 1.51 -17.64 -30.98
N ALA A 398 0.20 -17.49 -30.84
CA ALA A 398 -0.43 -17.12 -29.58
C ALA A 398 -1.42 -18.21 -29.16
N ASN A 399 -1.28 -18.71 -27.93
CA ASN A 399 -2.20 -19.66 -27.33
C ASN A 399 -3.00 -18.98 -26.21
N VAL A 400 -4.21 -18.57 -26.55
CA VAL A 400 -5.21 -18.04 -25.61
C VAL A 400 -6.38 -19.01 -25.45
N SER A 401 -6.14 -20.31 -25.62
CA SER A 401 -7.19 -21.33 -25.56
C SER A 401 -7.83 -21.45 -24.18
N ALA A 402 -9.06 -21.97 -24.17
CA ALA A 402 -9.72 -22.37 -22.93
C ALA A 402 -9.01 -23.58 -22.31
N GLY A 403 -9.03 -23.64 -20.98
CA GLY A 403 -8.75 -24.85 -20.24
C GLY A 403 -9.85 -25.89 -20.46
N THR A 404 -9.45 -27.16 -20.53
CA THR A 404 -10.39 -28.28 -20.65
C THR A 404 -11.03 -28.61 -19.30
N ALA A 405 -12.26 -29.13 -19.33
CA ALA A 405 -12.87 -29.70 -18.14
C ALA A 405 -12.11 -30.95 -17.69
N GLY A 406 -12.21 -31.28 -16.41
CA GLY A 406 -11.89 -32.62 -15.94
C GLY A 406 -12.91 -33.63 -16.46
N ILE A 407 -12.54 -34.91 -16.38
CA ILE A 407 -13.42 -36.03 -16.72
C ILE A 407 -13.70 -36.89 -15.50
N SER A 408 -14.85 -37.54 -15.48
CA SER A 408 -15.16 -38.59 -14.50
C SER A 408 -14.56 -39.94 -14.93
N GLY A 409 -14.17 -40.76 -13.97
CA GLY A 409 -13.55 -42.07 -14.19
C GLY A 409 -14.34 -42.99 -15.15
N THR A 410 -13.63 -43.89 -15.83
CA THR A 410 -14.21 -44.84 -16.78
C THR A 410 -14.98 -45.96 -16.05
N GLY A 411 -16.29 -45.84 -15.93
CA GLY A 411 -17.12 -46.94 -15.42
C GLY A 411 -16.88 -48.26 -16.14
N ARG A 412 -16.87 -49.38 -15.39
CA ARG A 412 -17.10 -50.70 -15.99
C ARG A 412 -18.44 -50.65 -16.73
N PRO A 413 -18.57 -51.25 -17.93
CA PRO A 413 -19.85 -51.34 -18.64
C PRO A 413 -20.75 -52.35 -17.92
N ASP A 414 -21.34 -51.96 -16.80
CA ASP A 414 -22.46 -52.66 -16.17
C ASP A 414 -23.75 -51.86 -16.46
N ALA A 415 -24.76 -52.58 -16.96
CA ALA A 415 -26.10 -52.08 -17.26
C ALA A 415 -26.86 -51.48 -16.04
N SER A 416 -26.32 -51.61 -14.82
CA SER A 416 -26.86 -50.97 -13.60
C SER A 416 -26.47 -49.50 -13.43
N HIS A 417 -25.43 -49.01 -14.13
CA HIS A 417 -25.03 -47.61 -14.13
C HIS A 417 -25.56 -46.88 -15.37
N LEU A 418 -26.59 -46.07 -15.17
CA LEU A 418 -27.36 -45.36 -16.21
C LEU A 418 -26.59 -44.25 -16.95
N TYR A 419 -25.34 -43.97 -16.60
CA TYR A 419 -24.61 -42.78 -17.07
C TYR A 419 -23.20 -43.14 -17.57
N GLY A 420 -22.87 -42.67 -18.78
CA GLY A 420 -21.72 -43.14 -19.56
C GLY A 420 -20.33 -42.84 -18.95
N SER A 421 -19.41 -43.78 -19.15
CA SER A 421 -18.01 -43.72 -18.76
C SER A 421 -17.21 -42.64 -19.49
N GLY A 422 -16.23 -42.02 -18.82
CA GLY A 422 -15.34 -41.01 -19.44
C GLY A 422 -16.03 -39.70 -19.84
N THR A 423 -17.20 -39.42 -19.26
CA THR A 423 -17.95 -38.19 -19.52
C THR A 423 -17.49 -37.06 -18.61
N ALA A 424 -17.72 -35.81 -19.02
CA ALA A 424 -17.43 -34.63 -18.19
C ALA A 424 -18.36 -34.51 -16.96
N TRP A 425 -19.35 -35.41 -16.81
CA TRP A 425 -20.35 -35.37 -15.74
C TRP A 425 -20.92 -33.97 -15.49
N GLY A 426 -21.30 -33.32 -16.60
CA GLY A 426 -21.81 -31.95 -16.59
C GLY A 426 -20.75 -30.85 -16.56
N ALA A 427 -19.48 -31.11 -16.23
CA ALA A 427 -18.44 -30.10 -16.30
C ALA A 427 -18.21 -29.62 -17.74
N THR A 428 -17.76 -28.38 -17.89
CA THR A 428 -17.50 -27.80 -19.21
C THR A 428 -16.10 -27.21 -19.29
N ASN A 429 -15.58 -27.12 -20.52
CA ASN A 429 -14.40 -26.31 -20.80
C ASN A 429 -14.70 -24.85 -20.45
N GLY A 430 -13.64 -24.06 -20.25
CA GLY A 430 -13.76 -22.61 -20.31
C GLY A 430 -14.09 -22.13 -21.73
N THR A 431 -14.14 -20.81 -21.88
CA THR A 431 -14.18 -20.16 -23.20
C THR A 431 -12.81 -19.59 -23.54
N ALA A 432 -12.51 -19.50 -24.83
CA ALA A 432 -11.24 -18.99 -25.29
C ALA A 432 -11.07 -17.51 -24.94
N GLY A 433 -9.82 -17.11 -24.79
CA GLY A 433 -9.40 -15.73 -24.63
C GLY A 433 -9.36 -14.99 -25.96
N ASN A 434 -8.56 -13.93 -26.03
CA ASN A 434 -8.46 -13.14 -27.26
C ASN A 434 -7.07 -12.57 -27.52
N ILE A 435 -6.80 -12.31 -28.80
CA ILE A 435 -5.61 -11.62 -29.28
C ILE A 435 -6.07 -10.24 -29.77
N LEU A 436 -5.57 -9.20 -29.14
CA LEU A 436 -5.89 -7.81 -29.41
C LEU A 436 -4.68 -7.09 -29.98
N ASN A 437 -4.93 -6.09 -30.82
CA ASN A 437 -3.90 -5.30 -31.48
C ASN A 437 -4.05 -3.81 -31.12
N SER A 438 -3.09 -3.00 -31.58
CA SER A 438 -3.10 -1.55 -31.41
C SER A 438 -3.15 -1.13 -29.95
N LEU A 439 -2.47 -1.86 -29.06
CA LEU A 439 -2.29 -1.49 -27.66
C LEU A 439 -1.79 -0.04 -27.56
N SER A 440 -2.50 0.77 -26.77
CA SER A 440 -2.02 2.07 -26.30
C SER A 440 -1.90 2.00 -24.79
N VAL A 441 -0.71 2.20 -24.25
CA VAL A 441 -0.48 2.18 -22.80
C VAL A 441 -0.77 3.57 -22.23
N PRO A 442 -1.60 3.70 -21.18
CA PRO A 442 -1.88 4.99 -20.55
C PRO A 442 -0.63 5.53 -19.85
N GLN A 443 -0.25 6.77 -20.18
CA GLN A 443 0.84 7.50 -19.55
C GLN A 443 0.57 9.01 -19.59
N SER A 444 0.73 9.68 -18.45
CA SER A 444 0.52 11.13 -18.34
C SER A 444 1.64 11.94 -19.00
N THR A 445 1.27 13.04 -19.65
CA THR A 445 2.22 14.06 -20.14
C THR A 445 2.16 15.36 -19.33
N SER A 446 1.09 15.58 -18.56
CA SER A 446 0.84 16.78 -17.75
C SER A 446 1.75 16.83 -16.53
N THR A 447 2.45 17.96 -16.33
CA THR A 447 3.25 18.21 -15.14
C THR A 447 2.36 18.28 -13.91
N SER A 448 2.79 17.61 -12.84
CA SER A 448 2.15 17.78 -11.54
C SER A 448 2.47 19.17 -10.98
N SER A 449 1.46 19.86 -10.44
CA SER A 449 1.63 21.11 -9.70
C SER A 449 1.09 20.92 -8.29
N CYS A 450 1.84 20.23 -7.46
CA CYS A 450 1.72 20.40 -6.01
C CYS A 450 3.07 20.84 -5.49
N ALA A 451 3.06 22.04 -4.92
CA ALA A 451 4.11 22.50 -4.04
C ALA A 451 4.05 21.66 -2.77
N LEU A 452 5.10 20.90 -2.48
CA LEU A 452 5.20 20.23 -1.19
C LEU A 452 5.66 21.20 -0.10
N PRO A 453 5.27 20.97 1.16
CA PRO A 453 5.72 21.76 2.30
C PRO A 453 7.25 21.70 2.49
N VAL A 454 7.83 22.75 3.06
CA VAL A 454 9.24 22.80 3.47
C VAL A 454 9.55 21.66 4.44
N GLU A 455 10.66 20.95 4.22
CA GLU A 455 11.17 19.97 5.18
C GLU A 455 12.05 20.68 6.23
N LEU A 456 11.46 20.97 7.40
CA LEU A 456 12.15 21.64 8.50
C LEU A 456 13.09 20.66 9.24
N LEU A 457 14.41 20.92 9.18
CA LEU A 457 15.42 20.15 9.91
C LEU A 457 15.54 20.57 11.38
N SER A 458 15.45 21.87 11.65
CA SER A 458 15.59 22.40 13.00
C SER A 458 14.81 23.69 13.19
N PHE A 459 14.35 23.92 14.42
CA PHE A 459 13.80 25.18 14.89
C PHE A 459 14.09 25.30 16.38
N GLN A 460 14.80 26.35 16.80
CA GLN A 460 15.29 26.55 18.18
C GLN A 460 15.20 28.04 18.56
N ALA A 461 14.98 28.31 19.85
CA ALA A 461 15.13 29.64 20.44
C ALA A 461 16.07 29.54 21.64
N LYS A 462 17.10 30.39 21.70
CA LYS A 462 18.14 30.37 22.74
C LYS A 462 18.49 31.79 23.18
N ALA A 463 18.82 31.95 24.46
CA ALA A 463 19.47 33.16 24.93
C ALA A 463 20.95 33.14 24.54
N THR A 464 21.46 34.22 23.95
CA THR A 464 22.86 34.30 23.47
C THR A 464 23.63 35.49 24.05
N GLY A 465 23.04 36.18 25.02
CA GLY A 465 23.62 37.30 25.75
C GLY A 465 22.60 37.94 26.69
N LYS A 466 23.01 38.99 27.42
CA LYS A 466 22.09 39.75 28.27
C LYS A 466 20.98 40.35 27.42
N TYR A 467 19.74 40.00 27.72
CA TYR A 467 18.55 40.46 26.98
C TYR A 467 18.52 40.06 25.51
N ILE A 468 19.39 39.17 25.02
CA ILE A 468 19.41 38.77 23.61
C ILE A 468 18.83 37.36 23.46
N VAL A 469 17.78 37.26 22.65
CA VAL A 469 17.23 35.99 22.18
C VAL A 469 17.55 35.81 20.71
N GLN A 470 18.08 34.63 20.38
CA GLN A 470 18.32 34.18 19.03
C GLN A 470 17.41 33.02 18.70
N VAL A 471 16.68 33.15 17.59
CA VAL A 471 15.82 32.12 17.02
C VAL A 471 16.44 31.65 15.72
N THR A 472 16.66 30.34 15.60
CA THR A 472 17.27 29.72 14.41
C THR A 472 16.38 28.61 13.88
N TRP A 473 16.33 28.49 12.56
CA TRP A 473 15.75 27.34 11.89
C TRP A 473 16.54 26.97 10.65
N SER A 474 16.38 25.74 10.19
CA SER A 474 17.04 25.27 8.97
C SER A 474 16.14 24.33 8.22
N THR A 475 16.14 24.44 6.89
CA THR A 475 15.38 23.61 5.96
C THR A 475 16.32 22.62 5.28
N ALA A 476 15.87 21.39 5.01
CA ALA A 476 16.59 20.46 4.15
C ALA A 476 16.39 20.81 2.68
N THR A 477 15.13 21.14 2.36
CA THR A 477 14.68 21.56 1.04
C THR A 477 13.59 22.63 1.19
N GLU A 478 13.53 23.55 0.24
CA GLU A 478 12.49 24.56 0.10
C GLU A 478 11.96 24.49 -1.32
N LEU A 479 10.68 24.22 -1.46
CA LEU A 479 10.01 24.19 -2.76
C LEU A 479 8.77 25.06 -2.66
N ASN A 480 8.64 26.06 -3.52
CA ASN A 480 7.54 27.02 -3.54
C ASN A 480 7.34 27.82 -2.25
N ASN A 481 8.36 27.89 -1.39
CA ASN A 481 8.30 28.66 -0.15
C ASN A 481 8.49 30.16 -0.46
N ALA A 482 7.45 30.95 -0.24
CA ALA A 482 7.55 32.40 -0.41
C ALA A 482 8.26 33.05 0.78
N PHE A 483 7.84 32.72 2.01
CA PHE A 483 8.43 33.28 3.23
C PHE A 483 8.08 32.49 4.48
N PHE A 484 8.85 32.74 5.54
CA PHE A 484 8.52 32.37 6.91
C PHE A 484 7.97 33.56 7.69
N SER A 485 6.94 33.33 8.50
CA SER A 485 6.47 34.30 9.50
C SER A 485 6.82 33.81 10.91
N LEU A 486 7.52 34.64 11.66
CA LEU A 486 7.86 34.38 13.06
C LEU A 486 6.97 35.22 13.96
N GLU A 487 6.34 34.58 14.94
CA GLU A 487 5.49 35.25 15.93
C GLU A 487 6.04 35.05 17.34
N LYS A 488 5.81 36.03 18.22
CA LYS A 488 6.20 36.00 19.63
C LYS A 488 4.99 36.09 20.55
N SER A 489 5.07 35.44 21.71
CA SER A 489 4.09 35.52 22.79
C SER A 489 4.77 35.50 24.17
N THR A 490 4.14 36.12 25.16
CA THR A 490 4.54 36.08 26.58
C THR A 490 3.66 35.16 27.43
N ASP A 491 2.52 34.70 26.91
CA ASP A 491 1.57 33.83 27.61
C ASP A 491 1.39 32.47 26.93
N GLY A 492 1.98 32.29 25.74
CA GLY A 492 1.88 31.06 24.94
C GLY A 492 0.52 30.88 24.26
N ILE A 493 -0.38 31.88 24.31
CA ILE A 493 -1.73 31.85 23.76
C ILE A 493 -1.90 32.95 22.70
N HIS A 494 -1.60 34.19 23.05
CA HIS A 494 -1.73 35.34 22.16
C HIS A 494 -0.37 35.64 21.52
N PHE A 495 -0.31 35.54 20.18
CA PHE A 495 0.92 35.72 19.40
C PHE A 495 0.82 36.98 18.55
N SER A 496 1.96 37.66 18.40
CA SER A 496 2.13 38.82 17.51
C SER A 496 3.33 38.59 16.59
N ALA A 497 3.19 38.92 15.31
CA ALA A 497 4.27 38.81 14.34
C ALA A 497 5.49 39.68 14.74
N VAL A 498 6.69 39.09 14.66
CA VAL A 498 7.98 39.75 14.98
C VAL A 498 8.98 39.71 13.83
N ALA A 499 8.83 38.76 12.90
CA ALA A 499 9.66 38.71 11.70
C ALA A 499 8.92 38.13 10.51
N HIS A 500 9.34 38.55 9.33
CA HIS A 500 8.93 38.01 8.05
C HIS A 500 10.19 37.84 7.20
N VAL A 501 10.51 36.60 6.85
CA VAL A 501 11.80 36.24 6.26
C VAL A 501 11.55 35.55 4.92
N ALA A 502 12.02 36.13 3.83
CA ALA A 502 11.88 35.54 2.51
C ALA A 502 12.49 34.12 2.47
N GLY A 503 11.75 33.19 1.86
CA GLY A 503 12.25 31.85 1.55
C GLY A 503 13.17 31.89 0.32
N GLN A 504 13.69 30.73 -0.07
CA GLN A 504 14.53 30.62 -1.26
C GLN A 504 13.74 30.38 -2.56
N GLU A 505 12.41 30.31 -2.51
CA GLU A 505 11.51 29.85 -3.58
C GLU A 505 11.77 28.39 -4.02
N TYR A 506 13.01 28.06 -4.40
CA TYR A 506 13.48 26.73 -4.79
C TYR A 506 14.91 26.49 -4.29
N SER A 507 15.08 25.58 -3.32
CA SER A 507 16.39 25.14 -2.83
C SER A 507 16.36 23.65 -2.47
N HIS A 508 17.33 22.89 -2.97
CA HIS A 508 17.61 21.52 -2.54
C HIS A 508 18.86 21.45 -1.63
N GLN A 509 19.30 22.60 -1.10
CA GLN A 509 20.43 22.70 -0.20
C GLN A 509 19.98 23.18 1.17
N LEU A 510 20.68 22.72 2.21
CA LEU A 510 20.43 23.14 3.58
C LEU A 510 20.50 24.66 3.66
N THR A 511 19.39 25.29 4.04
CA THR A 511 19.31 26.74 4.14
C THR A 511 19.09 27.14 5.60
N PRO A 512 20.06 27.80 6.25
CA PRO A 512 19.94 28.25 7.63
C PRO A 512 19.34 29.66 7.70
N TYR A 513 18.49 29.87 8.69
CA TYR A 513 17.88 31.16 9.00
C TYR A 513 18.13 31.55 10.46
N ILE A 514 18.25 32.85 10.68
CA ILE A 514 18.51 33.43 11.98
C ILE A 514 17.71 34.71 12.17
N PHE A 515 17.04 34.80 13.30
CA PHE A 515 16.42 36.01 13.81
C PHE A 515 17.01 36.28 15.20
N THR A 516 17.35 37.53 15.49
CA THR A 516 17.87 37.93 16.80
C THR A 516 17.15 39.19 17.23
N GLU A 517 16.72 39.23 18.48
CA GLU A 517 16.11 40.42 19.07
C GLU A 517 16.62 40.67 20.50
N GLU A 518 16.56 41.93 20.89
CA GLU A 518 16.71 42.35 22.27
C GLU A 518 15.34 42.38 22.95
N VAL A 519 15.23 41.76 24.11
CA VAL A 519 13.97 41.61 24.84
C VAL A 519 14.07 42.25 26.21
N SER A 520 13.10 43.12 26.51
CA SER A 520 12.96 43.80 27.80
C SER A 520 12.13 43.02 28.81
N ALA A 521 11.61 41.83 28.44
CA ALA A 521 10.65 41.07 29.22
C ALA A 521 11.33 40.12 30.21
N TYR A 522 10.94 40.24 31.50
CA TYR A 522 11.33 39.36 32.60
C TYR A 522 10.49 38.06 32.66
N ALA A 523 10.03 37.55 31.52
CA ALA A 523 9.07 36.45 31.43
C ALA A 523 9.49 35.38 30.41
N LEU A 524 8.91 34.19 30.54
CA LEU A 524 9.03 33.13 29.54
C LEU A 524 8.51 33.63 28.19
N LEU A 525 9.33 33.54 27.15
CA LEU A 525 8.95 33.89 25.80
C LEU A 525 8.68 32.64 24.96
N TYR A 526 7.72 32.76 24.06
CA TYR A 526 7.33 31.74 23.09
C TYR A 526 7.47 32.29 21.68
N TYR A 527 8.03 31.47 20.78
CA TYR A 527 8.19 31.77 19.37
C TYR A 527 7.48 30.72 18.54
N ARG A 528 6.63 31.13 17.62
CA ARG A 528 5.93 30.26 16.66
C ARG A 528 6.42 30.55 15.26
N LEU A 529 6.70 29.51 14.48
CA LEU A 529 7.17 29.63 13.10
C LEU A 529 6.08 29.15 12.14
N TRP A 530 5.77 29.97 11.15
CA TRP A 530 4.89 29.63 10.04
C TRP A 530 5.67 29.63 8.74
N GLN A 531 5.32 28.72 7.84
CA GLN A 531 5.68 28.77 6.42
C GLN A 531 4.51 29.36 5.63
N THR A 532 4.80 30.13 4.58
CA THR A 532 3.82 30.53 3.58
C THR A 532 4.36 30.29 2.18
N ASP A 533 3.59 29.58 1.38
CA ASP A 533 3.93 29.21 0.01
C ASP A 533 3.58 30.33 -0.98
N ILE A 534 4.13 30.27 -2.19
CA ILE A 534 3.87 31.24 -3.28
C ILE A 534 2.38 31.27 -3.67
N ASP A 535 1.65 30.17 -3.47
CA ASP A 535 0.21 30.09 -3.70
C ASP A 535 -0.64 30.59 -2.51
N GLY A 536 0.01 31.02 -1.43
CA GLY A 536 -0.61 31.55 -0.22
C GLY A 536 -1.02 30.50 0.82
N HIS A 537 -0.73 29.22 0.61
CA HIS A 537 -0.95 28.20 1.63
C HIS A 537 0.00 28.40 2.82
N THR A 538 -0.48 28.13 4.05
CA THR A 538 0.30 28.36 5.28
C THR A 538 0.36 27.13 6.18
N VAL A 539 1.55 26.82 6.71
CA VAL A 539 1.78 25.66 7.60
C VAL A 539 2.41 26.12 8.92
N ASP A 540 1.87 25.65 10.06
CA ASP A 540 2.46 25.84 11.39
C ASP A 540 3.61 24.84 11.60
N LEU A 541 4.81 25.37 11.84
CA LEU A 541 6.03 24.60 12.06
C LEU A 541 6.36 24.41 13.55
N GLY A 542 5.48 24.88 14.44
CA GLY A 542 5.49 24.65 15.88
C GLY A 542 6.00 25.82 16.71
N ILE A 543 6.10 25.58 18.03
CA ILE A 543 6.46 26.60 19.03
C ILE A 543 7.76 26.24 19.76
N ARG A 544 8.60 27.23 20.07
CA ARG A 544 9.77 27.13 20.95
C ARG A 544 9.69 28.14 22.08
N LYS A 545 10.15 27.75 23.27
CA LYS A 545 10.16 28.61 24.46
C LYS A 545 11.58 28.92 24.88
N VAL A 546 11.80 30.12 25.42
CA VAL A 546 13.12 30.58 25.87
C VAL A 546 12.97 31.52 27.07
N TYR A 547 13.89 31.39 28.03
CA TYR A 547 14.08 32.34 29.11
C TYR A 547 15.29 33.22 28.76
N PRO A 548 15.12 34.55 28.62
CA PRO A 548 16.24 35.46 28.36
C PRO A 548 17.24 35.44 29.54
N GLU A 549 18.53 35.54 29.24
CA GLU A 549 19.55 35.70 30.29
C GLU A 549 19.51 37.13 30.83
N LEU A 550 19.16 37.27 32.11
CA LEU A 550 19.10 38.55 32.80
C LEU A 550 20.45 38.88 33.47
N GLY A 551 20.86 40.14 33.41
CA GLY A 551 21.94 40.63 34.27
C GLY A 551 21.51 40.57 35.74
N LYS A 552 22.15 39.70 36.54
CA LYS A 552 21.88 39.50 37.98
C LYS A 552 21.55 40.82 38.72
N THR A 553 20.36 40.93 39.30
CA THR A 553 20.00 41.94 40.31
C THR A 553 19.11 41.28 41.37
N ALA A 554 19.67 41.01 42.56
CA ALA A 554 18.96 40.43 43.70
C ALA A 554 19.38 41.17 44.98
N VAL A 555 18.43 41.49 45.86
CA VAL A 555 18.74 41.80 47.27
C VAL A 555 19.03 40.46 47.92
N LEU A 556 20.26 40.26 48.41
CA LEU A 556 20.81 38.92 48.59
C LEU A 556 20.53 38.27 49.96
N SER A 557 20.16 39.05 51.00
CA SER A 557 19.95 38.51 52.35
C SER A 557 19.41 39.55 53.33
N VAL A 558 18.73 39.09 54.38
CA VAL A 558 18.44 39.86 55.62
C VAL A 558 19.12 39.17 56.80
N TYR A 559 19.65 39.92 57.77
CA TYR A 559 20.25 39.34 58.98
C TYR A 559 20.17 40.27 60.20
N PRO A 560 20.17 39.72 61.43
CA PRO A 560 20.05 38.30 61.73
C PRO A 560 18.63 37.79 61.43
N ASN A 561 18.52 36.58 60.92
CA ASN A 561 17.24 35.87 60.78
C ASN A 561 17.45 34.44 61.31
N PRO A 562 17.01 34.14 62.56
CA PRO A 562 15.99 34.86 63.33
C PRO A 562 16.44 36.21 63.93
N CYS A 563 15.54 37.19 63.98
CA CYS A 563 15.77 38.51 64.59
C CYS A 563 15.12 38.64 65.97
N LYS A 564 15.59 39.61 66.77
CA LYS A 564 15.05 39.90 68.11
C LYS A 564 14.62 41.35 68.29
N GLU A 565 15.52 42.30 68.08
CA GLU A 565 15.18 43.73 68.21
C GLU A 565 15.36 44.45 66.89
N GLU A 566 16.30 44.00 66.04
CA GLU A 566 16.59 44.62 64.75
C GLU A 566 16.76 43.58 63.63
N LEU A 567 16.48 44.01 62.40
CA LEU A 567 16.76 43.27 61.16
C LEU A 567 17.49 44.18 60.16
N LEU A 568 18.63 43.73 59.65
CA LEU A 568 19.49 44.49 58.75
C LEU A 568 19.41 43.97 57.32
N ILE A 569 19.40 44.89 56.36
CA ILE A 569 19.43 44.62 54.93
C ILE A 569 20.65 45.34 54.33
N PRO A 570 21.70 44.61 53.91
CA PRO A 570 22.82 45.20 53.20
C PRO A 570 22.38 45.66 51.81
N LEU A 571 22.65 46.92 51.48
CA LEU A 571 22.40 47.51 50.18
C LEU A 571 23.70 47.64 49.40
N LEU A 572 23.68 47.27 48.13
CA LEU A 572 24.76 47.65 47.20
C LEU A 572 24.52 49.09 46.74
N SER A 573 25.57 49.86 46.47
CA SER A 573 25.48 51.28 46.10
C SER A 573 24.64 51.57 44.83
N SER A 574 24.34 50.56 44.01
CA SER A 574 23.40 50.64 42.88
C SER A 574 21.93 50.38 43.23
N GLN A 575 21.60 50.07 44.50
CA GLN A 575 20.24 49.75 44.99
C GLN A 575 19.57 50.92 45.72
N LYS A 576 20.30 52.02 45.95
CA LYS A 576 19.92 53.12 46.85
C LYS A 576 18.69 53.92 46.40
N GLU A 577 18.44 54.06 45.11
CA GLU A 577 17.37 54.94 44.61
C GLU A 577 15.99 54.26 44.49
N HIS A 578 15.82 53.01 44.93
CA HIS A 578 14.67 52.22 44.51
C HIS A 578 13.84 51.54 45.61
N VAL A 579 14.22 51.55 46.89
CA VAL A 579 13.36 50.99 47.96
C VAL A 579 12.33 52.04 48.40
N GLN A 580 11.05 51.81 48.11
CA GLN A 580 9.98 52.77 48.46
C GLN A 580 9.20 52.38 49.72
N HIS A 581 8.94 51.08 49.93
CA HIS A 581 8.14 50.60 51.05
C HIS A 581 8.61 49.23 51.57
N LEU A 582 8.54 49.06 52.89
CA LEU A 582 8.81 47.82 53.61
C LEU A 582 7.61 47.47 54.49
N VAL A 583 7.07 46.26 54.34
CA VAL A 583 5.88 45.81 55.09
C VAL A 583 6.11 44.39 55.60
N PHE A 584 5.80 44.15 56.88
CA PHE A 584 5.72 42.81 57.45
C PHE A 584 4.30 42.26 57.33
N VAL A 585 4.17 41.01 56.91
CA VAL A 585 2.88 40.32 56.88
C VAL A 585 2.95 39.09 57.77
N ASN A 586 2.07 39.01 58.77
CA ASN A 586 2.01 37.86 59.68
C ASN A 586 1.33 36.65 59.01
N SER A 587 1.30 35.50 59.70
CA SER A 587 0.75 34.25 59.15
C SER A 587 -0.76 34.28 58.87
N ILE A 588 -1.50 35.25 59.40
CA ILE A 588 -2.93 35.46 59.13
C ILE A 588 -3.19 36.57 58.10
N GLY A 589 -2.13 37.16 57.52
CA GLY A 589 -2.22 38.14 56.44
C GLY A 589 -2.35 39.60 56.90
N GLU A 590 -2.22 39.89 58.20
CA GLU A 590 -2.23 41.27 58.70
C GLU A 590 -0.90 41.94 58.36
N MET A 591 -1.00 43.16 57.82
CA MET A 591 0.13 44.01 57.49
C MET A 591 0.54 44.83 58.72
N LEU A 592 1.82 44.76 59.06
CA LEU A 592 2.45 45.53 60.14
C LEU A 592 3.56 46.37 59.52
N GLU A 593 3.55 47.67 59.82
CA GLU A 593 4.65 48.55 59.49
C GLU A 593 5.68 48.53 60.62
N ALA A 594 6.95 48.56 60.24
CA ALA A 594 8.08 48.64 61.15
C ALA A 594 8.89 49.87 60.78
N ASP A 595 9.30 50.65 61.78
CA ASP A 595 10.16 51.80 61.55
C ASP A 595 11.54 51.34 61.07
N TRP A 596 12.12 52.10 60.16
CA TRP A 596 13.43 51.79 59.61
C TRP A 596 14.23 53.06 59.33
N GLU A 597 15.54 52.93 59.44
CA GLU A 597 16.49 53.99 59.14
C GLU A 597 17.51 53.50 58.09
N GLU A 598 17.91 54.42 57.21
CA GLU A 598 18.86 54.14 56.13
C GLU A 598 20.22 54.78 56.40
N THR A 599 21.27 54.00 56.20
CA THR A 599 22.67 54.46 56.11
C THR A 599 23.24 54.20 54.72
N GLU A 600 24.47 54.62 54.41
CA GLU A 600 25.05 54.49 53.06
C GLU A 600 25.10 53.06 52.50
N THR A 601 25.12 52.03 53.35
CA THR A 601 25.30 50.63 52.93
C THR A 601 24.35 49.63 53.59
N ILE A 602 23.52 50.07 54.55
CA ILE A 602 22.65 49.20 55.35
C ILE A 602 21.33 49.91 55.63
N LEU A 603 20.22 49.20 55.43
CA LEU A 603 18.91 49.56 55.95
C LEU A 603 18.65 48.76 57.24
N SER A 604 18.36 49.46 58.33
CA SER A 604 18.07 48.88 59.64
C SER A 604 16.59 49.00 59.96
N ILE A 605 15.94 47.88 60.32
CA ILE A 605 14.53 47.83 60.66
C ILE A 605 14.38 47.49 62.14
N ASP A 606 13.65 48.32 62.89
CA ASP A 606 13.28 48.05 64.27
C ASP A 606 12.12 47.03 64.30
N THR A 607 12.40 45.86 64.86
CA THR A 607 11.44 44.76 64.99
C THR A 607 10.98 44.55 66.43
N SER A 608 11.39 45.40 67.38
CA SER A 608 11.12 45.25 68.82
C SER A 608 9.62 45.26 69.15
N ALA A 609 8.83 46.02 68.38
CA ALA A 609 7.38 46.10 68.53
C ALA A 609 6.62 44.91 67.89
N LEU A 610 7.28 44.07 67.09
CA LEU A 610 6.65 42.93 66.43
C LEU A 610 6.56 41.73 67.40
N PRO A 611 5.38 41.10 67.58
CA PRO A 611 5.26 39.87 68.35
C PRO A 611 6.12 38.73 67.79
N PRO A 612 6.62 37.79 68.62
CA PRO A 612 7.34 36.61 68.14
C PRO A 612 6.50 35.79 67.16
N GLY A 613 7.09 35.41 66.02
CA GLY A 613 6.36 34.73 64.95
C GLY A 613 7.10 34.70 63.61
N LEU A 614 6.50 34.02 62.64
CA LEU A 614 7.00 33.97 61.27
C LEU A 614 6.30 35.03 60.42
N TYR A 615 7.09 35.84 59.73
CA TYR A 615 6.62 36.93 58.88
C TYR A 615 7.12 36.79 57.44
N SER A 616 6.37 37.38 56.53
CA SER A 616 6.85 37.74 55.19
C SER A 616 7.18 39.23 55.17
N LEU A 617 8.46 39.56 55.04
CA LEU A 617 8.91 40.92 54.74
C LEU A 617 8.76 41.15 53.23
N ILE A 618 7.96 42.14 52.87
CA ILE A 618 7.75 42.57 51.48
C ILE A 618 8.53 43.85 51.27
N ILE A 619 9.44 43.83 50.29
CA ILE A 619 10.26 44.96 49.87
C ILE A 619 9.75 45.42 48.51
N ASN A 620 9.12 46.58 48.47
CA ASN A 620 8.60 47.17 47.23
C ASN A 620 9.62 48.15 46.67
N ASN A 621 10.15 47.81 45.50
CA ASN A 621 10.91 48.70 44.66
C ASN A 621 10.02 49.20 43.51
N GLN A 622 10.38 50.34 42.89
CA GLN A 622 9.53 51.04 41.91
C GLN A 622 8.85 50.11 40.86
N ASP A 623 9.52 49.00 40.50
CA ASP A 623 9.03 48.04 39.51
C ASP A 623 8.99 46.56 39.99
N HIS A 624 9.24 46.24 41.28
CA HIS A 624 9.24 44.86 41.81
C HIS A 624 8.94 44.75 43.31
N ASN A 625 8.17 43.72 43.71
CA ASN A 625 8.01 43.31 45.11
C ASN A 625 8.85 42.06 45.40
N GLN A 626 9.75 42.12 46.39
CA GLN A 626 10.49 40.96 46.87
C GLN A 626 9.94 40.49 48.21
N ILE A 627 9.81 39.17 48.40
CA ILE A 627 9.29 38.58 49.64
C ILE A 627 10.38 37.75 50.30
N ILE A 628 10.74 38.11 51.53
CA ILE A 628 11.73 37.39 52.35
C ILE A 628 11.03 36.87 53.62
N LYS A 629 11.27 35.61 53.98
CA LYS A 629 10.74 35.04 55.23
C LYS A 629 11.62 35.44 56.40
N VAL A 630 11.02 35.97 57.46
CA VAL A 630 11.71 36.45 58.66
C VAL A 630 11.10 35.78 59.89
N LEU A 631 11.94 35.19 60.75
CA LEU A 631 11.53 34.65 62.04
C LEU A 631 11.88 35.65 63.16
N LYS A 632 10.88 36.09 63.94
CA LYS A 632 11.06 36.93 65.12
C LYS A 632 11.01 36.08 66.38
N GLU A 633 12.05 36.12 67.19
CA GLU A 633 12.13 35.46 68.50
C GLU A 633 11.75 36.41 69.65
N GLN A 634 11.60 35.86 70.87
CA GLN A 634 11.34 36.64 72.09
C GLN A 634 12.46 37.61 72.42
#